data_AF-A0A6P4YSN3-F1
#
_entry.id   AF-A0A6P4YSN3-F1
#
_cell.length_a   1.000
_cell.length_b   1.000
_cell.length_c   1.000
_cell.angle_alpha   90.00
_cell.angle_beta   90.00
_cell.angle_gamma   90.00
#
_symmetry.space_group_name_H-M   'P 1'
#
loop_
_entity.id
_entity.type
_entity.pdbx_description
1 polymer ?
#
loop_
_entity_poly.entity_id
_entity_poly.type
_entity_poly.pdbx_seq_one_letter_code
_entity_poly.pdbx_strand_id
1 'polypeptide(L)'
;MAEGQGAAPSCSGSPGPSSSQLKRKGEGEQSPVKKKPGPRRDQEDVQKYFYYIKENVSSDWRDLAFFLGFRGPDVDNIDGRNRDDKSRCMDLLEEWLKGNGERATIEVLREALSNANLQSVVDGLQEVSVGAAGTESVPSVNQTDLFQQSVKKYYELKLTHFKPLIWNDNFTLSLSDIFTQLELTPRSEKHKRSESMRGEQRKELKSLDDLFKPDVTGLSAAPRCILIEGEAGGGKTTFLSKEALDAVSQKTELGRRHDIVLLIRLREVREGETIEEMVWDQCVPKRKDVNVEYIEAILERNESRVLFLLDGYDELRPEARAAGQAIPKLLSGKMYPNSTIVITSRPSAGVQQYTRPDCHVHIMGFSPDHAAQYVRKYFFLTESPKLAEAFIGQHFIHSYTQKVENKTSALALKDNELVNNLIQTPIFLLLVCLLWEEDQEMVSTGTMMGLYDNLLTCLVRKCCKREGVDMPTEGLPTEVAESLLQLGKLALEALLRNETLLDLAEVEREKVDWELLLKLGVVSLEVSSSKLHPRKQLNFSHKTMQEFLAGRYVAHAQVNQDIVEMLQLTSISKALELSNLLQFTCGCDSQAAQAMMEELIKLSSSEFTHLQPEQFRSYAIVPVDQNMQKSCNTYERFAHLCLNILCERQEPEVLQGISQALPVVMLNSSINSRGATGLKYYIQNLHSANLPDRLILKIHRSTDRDKVQYLQQCFTTSLPGLRLDLTLWGGSGVGAHFDSPDLTAKLASVLKNVPCLRELGLSGTKLTPASLQPLVQGFRHMSLLEELNLDFNLYLGDAGMEVLQVGLSSVPHLAVLRIRYVNMTAVGMSSLAPYMCHLVGLRELDISNNKIGDTGLESLTTVLPTFTAMQVLDLSRTGISPIGMRTLVPALCKLTRLIKLDISQNAIGDPGLECLAAILHYLTAMKVLVLYRTGISDRGVSSLIKALPHLVQLQVLNVSDNNIGDSGIVSLVQTLCQPSSLDMEQNPPGDKSLTTAPHYNTTLQELLIGGNSGVTGAGLGRVTQLISTLPALTRLDMSGYPHKPAHLSDTAAKDLAEALPRLPVLEWLNLLCTSMEPAGFQAVVQAAEAHPTLETLMYSRDRVPGGVDTTASCLELWDRVPNTIL
;
A
#
# COMPACT_ATOMS: atom_id res chain seq x y z
N MET A 1 -41.23 -68.23 31.49
CA MET A 1 -42.20 -67.36 30.80
C MET A 1 -41.40 -66.52 29.82
N ALA A 2 -41.89 -66.40 28.60
CA ALA A 2 -41.15 -65.90 27.45
C ALA A 2 -40.80 -64.41 27.61
N GLU A 3 -39.57 -64.16 28.05
CA GLU A 3 -38.77 -62.94 27.90
C GLU A 3 -37.30 -63.38 27.89
N GLY A 4 -36.51 -62.79 26.98
CA GLY A 4 -35.09 -63.07 26.79
C GLY A 4 -34.77 -63.37 25.32
N GLN A 5 -33.68 -62.94 24.71
CA GLN A 5 -32.47 -62.18 25.04
C GLN A 5 -32.04 -61.59 23.65
N GLY A 6 -31.33 -60.49 23.46
CA GLY A 6 -30.19 -59.92 24.16
C GLY A 6 -29.09 -59.63 23.12
N ALA A 7 -28.40 -58.50 23.32
CA ALA A 7 -27.02 -58.21 22.91
C ALA A 7 -26.69 -57.78 21.45
N ALA A 8 -26.25 -56.53 21.35
CA ALA A 8 -25.11 -56.11 20.51
C ALA A 8 -23.78 -56.63 21.12
N PRO A 9 -22.55 -56.22 20.72
CA PRO A 9 -22.02 -55.65 19.47
C PRO A 9 -20.70 -56.33 19.00
N SER A 10 -20.07 -55.73 17.98
CA SER A 10 -18.61 -55.59 17.77
C SER A 10 -17.84 -56.55 16.84
N CYS A 11 -16.98 -55.88 16.04
CA CYS A 11 -15.66 -56.27 15.56
C CYS A 11 -15.47 -57.08 14.26
N SER A 12 -14.77 -56.38 13.34
CA SER A 12 -13.54 -56.81 12.65
C SER A 12 -13.62 -57.71 11.41
N GLY A 13 -12.84 -57.32 10.40
CA GLY A 13 -12.12 -58.24 9.52
C GLY A 13 -12.82 -58.66 8.22
N SER A 14 -12.32 -58.13 7.11
CA SER A 14 -12.22 -58.81 5.79
C SER A 14 -11.80 -60.29 5.95
N PRO A 15 -12.13 -61.24 5.04
CA PRO A 15 -11.83 -61.18 3.59
C PRO A 15 -12.85 -61.91 2.66
N GLY A 16 -12.60 -61.94 1.34
CA GLY A 16 -13.29 -62.81 0.36
C GLY A 16 -13.11 -64.31 0.67
N PRO A 17 -13.72 -65.27 -0.07
CA PRO A 17 -13.07 -65.78 -1.31
C PRO A 17 -13.97 -66.57 -2.31
N SER A 18 -13.30 -67.11 -3.35
CA SER A 18 -13.51 -68.46 -3.97
C SER A 18 -14.73 -68.67 -4.88
N SER A 19 -14.69 -69.45 -5.98
CA SER A 19 -13.65 -70.27 -6.62
C SER A 19 -14.15 -70.81 -7.97
N SER A 20 -13.26 -70.75 -8.97
CA SER A 20 -12.94 -71.73 -10.04
C SER A 20 -13.95 -72.79 -10.53
N GLN A 21 -14.00 -72.96 -11.86
CA GLN A 21 -13.64 -74.16 -12.68
C GLN A 21 -14.20 -73.93 -14.12
N LEU A 22 -13.66 -74.34 -15.28
CA LEU A 22 -12.49 -75.10 -15.73
C LEU A 22 -12.44 -75.03 -17.29
N LYS A 23 -11.23 -75.24 -17.87
CA LYS A 23 -10.88 -75.89 -19.16
C LYS A 23 -10.82 -75.13 -20.52
N ARG A 24 -9.57 -74.76 -20.87
CA ARG A 24 -8.67 -75.22 -21.98
C ARG A 24 -9.17 -75.70 -23.37
N LYS A 25 -8.27 -75.38 -24.34
CA LYS A 25 -7.97 -75.86 -25.73
C LYS A 25 -8.69 -75.08 -26.85
N GLY A 26 -8.07 -74.67 -27.95
CA GLY A 26 -6.70 -74.80 -28.51
C GLY A 26 -6.74 -74.56 -30.03
N GLU A 27 -5.65 -74.05 -30.62
CA GLU A 27 -5.21 -74.12 -32.05
C GLU A 27 -6.19 -73.60 -33.14
N GLY A 28 -5.82 -72.98 -34.27
CA GLY A 28 -4.58 -72.76 -34.99
C GLY A 28 -4.96 -72.35 -36.43
N GLU A 29 -4.09 -71.55 -37.05
CA GLU A 29 -3.82 -71.49 -38.50
C GLU A 29 -4.80 -70.90 -39.56
N GLN A 30 -4.22 -69.94 -40.29
CA GLN A 30 -4.19 -69.75 -41.75
C GLN A 30 -5.44 -69.22 -42.50
N SER A 31 -5.31 -67.93 -42.87
CA SER A 31 -5.53 -67.28 -44.20
C SER A 31 -5.77 -68.17 -45.44
N PRO A 32 -6.06 -67.60 -46.64
CA PRO A 32 -6.86 -66.45 -47.07
C PRO A 32 -7.82 -66.85 -48.24
N VAL A 33 -8.51 -65.92 -48.93
CA VAL A 33 -8.65 -65.87 -50.42
C VAL A 33 -9.63 -64.75 -50.85
N LYS A 34 -9.01 -63.65 -51.29
CA LYS A 34 -9.14 -62.98 -52.61
C LYS A 34 -10.50 -62.38 -53.04
N LYS A 35 -10.55 -61.06 -52.85
CA LYS A 35 -10.78 -59.97 -53.83
C LYS A 35 -11.23 -60.36 -55.26
N LYS A 36 -12.18 -59.57 -55.79
CA LYS A 36 -12.02 -58.64 -56.96
C LYS A 36 -13.37 -57.92 -57.27
N PRO A 37 -13.41 -56.83 -58.07
CA PRO A 37 -12.72 -55.54 -57.86
C PRO A 37 -13.56 -54.30 -58.29
N GLY A 38 -13.02 -53.11 -58.00
CA GLY A 38 -13.15 -51.90 -58.83
C GLY A 38 -13.37 -50.61 -58.03
N PRO A 39 -13.01 -49.42 -58.55
CA PRO A 39 -11.88 -49.03 -59.39
C PRO A 39 -10.85 -48.15 -58.61
N ARG A 40 -9.71 -47.86 -59.25
CA ARG A 40 -8.60 -47.04 -58.73
C ARG A 40 -9.05 -45.60 -58.45
N ARG A 41 -8.75 -45.09 -57.24
CA ARG A 41 -8.69 -43.66 -56.90
C ARG A 41 -7.22 -43.29 -56.67
N ASP A 42 -6.86 -42.10 -57.10
CA ASP A 42 -5.55 -41.49 -57.03
C ASP A 42 -4.97 -41.60 -55.60
N GLN A 43 -3.83 -42.30 -55.45
CA GLN A 43 -3.10 -42.35 -54.19
C GLN A 43 -2.43 -40.98 -53.97
N GLU A 44 -2.95 -40.20 -53.03
CA GLU A 44 -2.20 -39.08 -52.48
C GLU A 44 -0.92 -39.60 -51.83
N ASP A 45 0.22 -39.04 -52.20
CA ASP A 45 1.50 -39.35 -51.56
C ASP A 45 1.44 -38.96 -50.07
N VAL A 46 1.43 -39.97 -49.19
CA VAL A 46 1.29 -39.78 -47.74
C VAL A 46 2.53 -39.12 -47.13
N GLN A 47 3.69 -39.21 -47.80
CA GLN A 47 4.94 -38.59 -47.32
C GLN A 47 4.81 -37.08 -47.16
N LYS A 48 3.97 -36.40 -47.95
CA LYS A 48 3.79 -34.94 -47.86
C LYS A 48 3.29 -34.47 -46.49
N TYR A 49 2.68 -35.36 -45.71
CA TYR A 49 2.17 -35.05 -44.37
C TYR A 49 3.18 -35.32 -43.26
N PHE A 50 4.26 -36.07 -43.51
CA PHE A 50 5.17 -36.56 -42.46
C PHE A 50 5.82 -35.43 -41.68
N TYR A 51 6.21 -34.35 -42.35
CA TYR A 51 6.79 -33.20 -41.67
C TYR A 51 5.79 -32.54 -40.72
N TYR A 52 4.52 -32.41 -41.14
CA TYR A 52 3.46 -31.86 -40.29
C TYR A 52 3.22 -32.75 -39.07
N ILE A 53 3.17 -34.07 -39.25
CA ILE A 53 2.93 -35.03 -38.16
C ILE A 53 4.12 -35.04 -37.19
N LYS A 54 5.34 -35.09 -37.72
CA LYS A 54 6.59 -34.98 -36.94
C LYS A 54 6.59 -33.76 -36.01
N GLU A 55 6.19 -32.60 -36.52
CA GLU A 55 6.23 -31.35 -35.76
C GLU A 55 5.13 -31.25 -34.70
N ASN A 56 3.99 -31.93 -34.89
CA ASN A 56 2.83 -31.81 -34.00
C ASN A 56 2.60 -33.02 -33.09
N VAL A 57 3.21 -34.18 -33.37
CA VAL A 57 3.14 -35.38 -32.53
C VAL A 57 4.34 -35.51 -31.60
N SER A 58 5.47 -34.88 -31.93
CA SER A 58 6.82 -35.21 -31.47
C SER A 58 6.96 -36.00 -30.16
N SER A 59 6.42 -35.55 -29.01
CA SER A 59 6.55 -36.24 -27.71
C SER A 59 5.74 -37.54 -27.58
N ASP A 60 4.64 -37.67 -28.33
CA ASP A 60 3.66 -38.76 -28.24
C ASP A 60 3.89 -39.82 -29.36
N TRP A 61 5.07 -39.81 -29.97
CA TRP A 61 5.41 -40.69 -31.10
C TRP A 61 5.36 -42.18 -30.74
N ARG A 62 5.57 -42.55 -29.46
CA ARG A 62 5.46 -43.94 -28.99
C ARG A 62 4.01 -44.42 -28.99
N ASP A 63 3.06 -43.57 -28.63
CA ASP A 63 1.64 -43.90 -28.69
C ASP A 63 1.20 -44.05 -30.14
N LEU A 64 1.63 -43.13 -31.02
CA LEU A 64 1.44 -43.27 -32.45
C LEU A 64 2.07 -44.57 -32.99
N ALA A 65 3.27 -44.95 -32.56
CA ALA A 65 3.95 -46.19 -32.97
C ALA A 65 3.12 -47.44 -32.62
N PHE A 66 2.55 -47.46 -31.41
CA PHE A 66 1.68 -48.53 -30.95
C PHE A 66 0.45 -48.68 -31.85
N PHE A 67 -0.25 -47.57 -32.16
CA PHE A 67 -1.44 -47.60 -33.01
C PHE A 67 -1.14 -47.81 -34.50
N LEU A 68 0.08 -47.53 -34.95
CA LEU A 68 0.58 -47.91 -36.28
C LEU A 68 1.05 -49.37 -36.36
N GLY A 69 1.02 -50.11 -35.24
CA GLY A 69 1.24 -51.56 -35.19
C GLY A 69 2.70 -51.99 -34.96
N PHE A 70 3.57 -51.09 -34.49
CA PHE A 70 4.95 -51.45 -34.12
C PHE A 70 4.98 -52.26 -32.83
N ARG A 71 5.89 -53.22 -32.73
CA ARG A 71 6.10 -54.01 -31.50
C ARG A 71 7.15 -53.32 -30.63
N GLY A 72 7.10 -53.55 -29.32
CA GLY A 72 8.04 -52.98 -28.33
C GLY A 72 9.51 -52.98 -28.79
N PRO A 73 10.08 -54.10 -29.28
CA PRO A 73 11.47 -54.13 -29.74
C PRO A 73 11.80 -53.20 -30.91
N ASP A 74 10.83 -52.93 -31.80
CA ASP A 74 11.00 -52.02 -32.94
C ASP A 74 10.96 -50.56 -32.47
N VAL A 75 10.08 -50.25 -31.50
CA VAL A 75 9.99 -48.93 -30.87
C VAL A 75 11.25 -48.63 -30.05
N ASP A 76 11.77 -49.60 -29.30
CA ASP A 76 13.02 -49.45 -28.53
C ASP A 76 14.24 -49.26 -29.44
N ASN A 77 14.25 -49.90 -30.62
CA ASN A 77 15.29 -49.71 -31.62
C ASN A 77 15.26 -48.29 -32.21
N ILE A 78 14.07 -47.75 -32.52
CA ILE A 78 13.92 -46.35 -32.97
C ILE A 78 14.33 -45.37 -31.85
N ASP A 79 13.97 -45.68 -30.61
CA ASP A 79 14.29 -44.86 -29.43
C ASP A 79 15.82 -44.75 -29.19
N GLY A 80 16.55 -45.83 -29.45
CA GLY A 80 18.01 -45.89 -29.33
C GLY A 80 18.79 -45.23 -30.46
N ARG A 81 18.19 -44.96 -31.62
CA ARG A 81 18.89 -44.41 -32.81
C ARG A 81 19.06 -42.89 -32.78
N ASN A 82 18.09 -42.16 -32.21
CA ASN A 82 18.10 -40.70 -32.17
C ASN A 82 17.90 -40.16 -30.75
N ARG A 83 18.46 -38.98 -30.45
CA ARG A 83 18.37 -38.34 -29.12
C ARG A 83 17.13 -37.46 -28.94
N ASP A 84 16.46 -37.07 -30.02
CA ASP A 84 15.30 -36.17 -29.98
C ASP A 84 14.03 -36.83 -30.53
N ASP A 85 12.88 -36.52 -29.93
CA ASP A 85 11.62 -37.18 -30.23
C ASP A 85 11.06 -36.86 -31.62
N LYS A 86 11.45 -35.72 -32.21
CA LYS A 86 11.07 -35.36 -33.58
C LYS A 86 11.75 -36.28 -34.60
N SER A 87 13.05 -36.52 -34.44
CA SER A 87 13.77 -37.46 -35.31
C SER A 87 13.26 -38.89 -35.14
N ARG A 88 12.92 -39.31 -33.90
CA ARG A 88 12.28 -40.62 -33.64
C ARG A 88 10.92 -40.75 -34.30
N CYS A 89 10.09 -39.71 -34.23
CA CYS A 89 8.80 -39.67 -34.91
C CYS A 89 8.95 -39.74 -36.44
N MET A 90 9.95 -39.05 -37.01
CA MET A 90 10.21 -39.12 -38.45
C MET A 90 10.65 -40.52 -38.88
N ASP A 91 11.59 -41.14 -38.15
CA ASP A 91 12.07 -42.49 -38.41
C ASP A 91 10.94 -43.51 -38.29
N LEU A 92 10.04 -43.35 -37.30
CA LEU A 92 8.83 -44.16 -37.17
C LEU A 92 7.95 -44.07 -38.41
N LEU A 93 7.66 -42.86 -38.90
CA LEU A 93 6.80 -42.65 -40.07
C LEU A 93 7.43 -43.22 -41.35
N GLU A 94 8.76 -43.08 -41.50
CA GLU A 94 9.51 -43.63 -42.62
C GLU A 94 9.57 -45.17 -42.58
N GLU A 95 9.82 -45.77 -41.41
CA GLU A 95 9.78 -47.23 -41.24
C GLU A 95 8.36 -47.77 -41.44
N TRP A 96 7.33 -47.03 -41.01
CA TRP A 96 5.93 -47.40 -41.19
C TRP A 96 5.56 -47.45 -42.68
N LEU A 97 5.97 -46.43 -43.43
CA LEU A 97 5.76 -46.38 -44.87
C LEU A 97 6.52 -47.49 -45.60
N LYS A 98 7.77 -47.74 -45.21
CA LYS A 98 8.62 -48.77 -45.80
C LYS A 98 8.10 -50.18 -45.53
N GLY A 99 7.53 -50.41 -44.35
CA GLY A 99 6.95 -51.69 -43.95
C GLY A 99 5.57 -51.98 -44.57
N ASN A 100 4.76 -50.93 -44.83
CA ASN A 100 3.37 -51.09 -45.28
C ASN A 100 3.13 -50.78 -46.76
N GLY A 101 4.07 -50.13 -47.46
CA GLY A 101 4.00 -49.88 -48.91
C GLY A 101 2.69 -49.21 -49.35
N GLU A 102 2.01 -49.78 -50.35
CA GLU A 102 0.72 -49.26 -50.87
C GLU A 102 -0.44 -49.24 -49.83
N ARG A 103 -0.27 -49.85 -48.65
CA ARG A 103 -1.27 -49.83 -47.55
C ARG A 103 -1.07 -48.69 -46.56
N ALA A 104 0.06 -47.98 -46.63
CA ALA A 104 0.28 -46.78 -45.84
C ALA A 104 -0.48 -45.61 -46.46
N THR A 105 -1.78 -45.50 -46.16
CA THR A 105 -2.63 -44.38 -46.63
C THR A 105 -2.82 -43.33 -45.54
N ILE A 106 -3.20 -42.11 -45.94
CA ILE A 106 -3.44 -41.02 -44.99
C ILE A 106 -4.60 -41.36 -44.04
N GLU A 107 -5.59 -42.15 -44.47
CA GLU A 107 -6.69 -42.60 -43.63
C GLU A 107 -6.21 -43.49 -42.48
N VAL A 108 -5.31 -44.44 -42.75
CA VAL A 108 -4.74 -45.32 -41.70
C VAL A 108 -3.97 -44.48 -40.68
N LEU A 109 -3.26 -43.45 -41.15
CA LEU A 109 -2.48 -42.61 -40.29
C LEU A 109 -3.36 -41.65 -39.45
N ARG A 110 -4.45 -41.14 -40.03
CA ARG A 110 -5.45 -40.35 -39.31
C ARG A 110 -6.20 -41.18 -38.26
N GLU A 111 -6.50 -42.43 -38.58
CA GLU A 111 -7.11 -43.36 -37.63
C GLU A 111 -6.15 -43.68 -36.47
N ALA A 112 -4.87 -43.94 -36.76
CA ALA A 112 -3.86 -44.17 -35.72
C ALA A 112 -3.64 -42.93 -34.83
N LEU A 113 -3.62 -41.72 -35.42
CA LEU A 113 -3.54 -40.47 -34.67
C LEU A 113 -4.79 -40.23 -33.80
N SER A 114 -5.99 -40.49 -34.32
CA SER A 114 -7.23 -40.35 -33.56
C SER A 114 -7.28 -41.34 -32.38
N ASN A 115 -6.86 -42.59 -32.61
CA ASN A 115 -6.75 -43.61 -31.57
C ASN A 115 -5.67 -43.30 -30.53
N ALA A 116 -4.64 -42.55 -30.89
CA ALA A 116 -3.63 -42.00 -29.98
C ALA A 116 -4.11 -40.75 -29.22
N ASN A 117 -5.39 -40.37 -29.28
CA ASN A 117 -5.97 -39.13 -28.74
C ASN A 117 -5.39 -37.83 -29.33
N LEU A 118 -4.79 -37.87 -30.53
CA LEU A 118 -4.18 -36.71 -31.20
C LEU A 118 -5.15 -36.07 -32.21
N GLN A 119 -6.40 -35.81 -31.80
CA GLN A 119 -7.45 -35.33 -32.70
C GLN A 119 -7.15 -33.95 -33.30
N SER A 120 -6.48 -33.05 -32.57
CA SER A 120 -6.04 -31.75 -33.07
C SER A 120 -5.07 -31.85 -34.27
N VAL A 121 -4.24 -32.90 -34.31
CA VAL A 121 -3.34 -33.18 -35.43
C VAL A 121 -4.13 -33.70 -36.63
N VAL A 122 -5.14 -34.54 -36.40
CA VAL A 122 -6.05 -35.06 -37.44
C VAL A 122 -6.87 -33.94 -38.08
N ASP A 123 -7.34 -32.98 -37.29
CA ASP A 123 -8.13 -31.84 -37.78
C ASP A 123 -7.25 -30.92 -38.65
N GLY A 124 -6.01 -30.62 -38.22
CA GLY A 124 -5.09 -29.84 -39.05
C GLY A 124 -4.60 -30.56 -40.33
N LEU A 125 -4.62 -31.91 -40.36
CA LEU A 125 -4.38 -32.66 -41.60
C LEU A 125 -5.50 -32.45 -42.64
N GLN A 126 -6.74 -32.11 -42.22
CA GLN A 126 -7.81 -31.76 -43.16
C GLN A 126 -7.56 -30.43 -43.85
N GLU A 127 -7.02 -29.43 -43.14
CA GLU A 127 -6.69 -28.13 -43.73
C GLU A 127 -5.57 -28.23 -44.78
N VAL A 128 -4.62 -29.15 -44.60
CA VAL A 128 -3.53 -29.42 -45.57
C VAL A 128 -4.04 -30.10 -46.86
N SER A 129 -5.12 -30.90 -46.79
CA SER A 129 -5.73 -31.55 -47.97
C SER A 129 -6.56 -30.61 -48.87
N VAL A 130 -7.03 -29.46 -48.35
CA VAL A 130 -7.96 -28.58 -49.09
C VAL A 130 -7.23 -27.60 -50.04
N GLY A 131 -5.89 -27.53 -49.99
CA GLY A 131 -5.08 -26.60 -50.79
C GLY A 131 -4.91 -26.89 -52.28
N ALA A 132 -5.66 -27.84 -52.87
CA ALA A 132 -5.45 -28.27 -54.26
C ALA A 132 -6.74 -28.46 -55.08
N ALA A 133 -7.71 -27.55 -55.02
CA ALA A 133 -8.68 -27.34 -56.10
C ALA A 133 -9.51 -26.07 -55.87
N GLY A 134 -9.56 -25.19 -56.87
CA GLY A 134 -10.61 -24.18 -57.02
C GLY A 134 -10.20 -22.75 -56.68
N THR A 135 -10.19 -21.93 -57.73
CA THR A 135 -10.12 -20.47 -57.69
C THR A 135 -11.36 -19.88 -56.99
N GLU A 136 -11.22 -19.49 -55.73
CA GLU A 136 -12.05 -18.47 -55.11
C GLU A 136 -11.14 -17.52 -54.32
N SER A 137 -11.46 -16.22 -54.36
CA SER A 137 -10.70 -15.14 -53.76
C SER A 137 -10.38 -15.40 -52.28
N VAL A 138 -9.11 -15.66 -51.99
CA VAL A 138 -8.57 -15.73 -50.62
C VAL A 138 -8.75 -14.35 -49.95
N PRO A 139 -9.42 -14.26 -48.79
CA PRO A 139 -9.37 -13.04 -47.99
C PRO A 139 -7.94 -12.85 -47.50
N SER A 140 -7.40 -11.64 -47.65
CA SER A 140 -6.08 -11.26 -47.17
C SER A 140 -5.85 -11.76 -45.74
N VAL A 141 -4.90 -12.67 -45.53
CA VAL A 141 -4.53 -13.13 -44.19
C VAL A 141 -3.98 -11.92 -43.43
N ASN A 142 -4.68 -11.53 -42.36
CA ASN A 142 -4.36 -10.37 -41.56
C ASN A 142 -3.06 -10.64 -40.77
N GLN A 143 -1.96 -9.96 -41.11
CA GLN A 143 -0.63 -10.20 -40.53
C GLN A 143 -0.61 -9.99 -38.99
N THR A 144 -1.48 -9.13 -38.47
CA THR A 144 -1.68 -8.89 -37.04
C THR A 144 -2.17 -10.16 -36.31
N ASP A 145 -3.11 -10.89 -36.90
CA ASP A 145 -3.68 -12.11 -36.28
C ASP A 145 -2.64 -13.24 -36.21
N LEU A 146 -1.80 -13.37 -37.24
CA LEU A 146 -0.69 -14.32 -37.25
C LEU A 146 0.36 -13.98 -36.19
N PHE A 147 0.68 -12.69 -36.02
CA PHE A 147 1.60 -12.22 -34.99
C PHE A 147 1.08 -12.52 -33.59
N GLN A 148 -0.18 -12.16 -33.30
CA GLN A 148 -0.79 -12.40 -32.00
C GLN A 148 -0.96 -13.89 -31.69
N GLN A 149 -1.28 -14.73 -32.68
CA GLN A 149 -1.29 -16.19 -32.50
C GLN A 149 0.10 -16.74 -32.15
N SER A 150 1.16 -16.17 -32.74
CA SER A 150 2.54 -16.54 -32.40
C SER A 150 2.89 -16.16 -30.95
N VAL A 151 2.48 -14.96 -30.50
CA VAL A 151 2.64 -14.51 -29.11
C VAL A 151 1.84 -15.41 -28.16
N LYS A 152 0.59 -15.73 -28.50
CA LYS A 152 -0.27 -16.64 -27.73
C LYS A 152 0.38 -17.98 -27.48
N LYS A 153 0.84 -18.64 -28.55
CA LYS A 153 1.50 -19.95 -28.45
C LYS A 153 2.77 -19.86 -27.61
N TYR A 154 3.51 -18.76 -27.72
CA TYR A 154 4.71 -18.53 -26.92
C TYR A 154 4.38 -18.38 -25.42
N TYR A 155 3.32 -17.64 -25.07
CA TYR A 155 2.88 -17.47 -23.69
C TYR A 155 2.30 -18.75 -23.10
N GLU A 156 1.49 -19.50 -23.84
CA GLU A 156 0.96 -20.80 -23.42
C GLU A 156 2.09 -21.80 -23.09
N LEU A 157 3.18 -21.78 -23.86
CA LEU A 157 4.35 -22.62 -23.62
C LEU A 157 5.21 -22.15 -22.43
N LYS A 158 5.23 -20.86 -22.11
CA LYS A 158 6.20 -20.26 -21.16
C LYS A 158 5.60 -19.86 -19.81
N LEU A 159 4.29 -19.60 -19.72
CA LEU A 159 3.67 -18.99 -18.53
C LEU A 159 2.70 -19.93 -17.78
N THR A 160 2.25 -21.04 -18.36
CA THR A 160 1.10 -21.81 -17.83
C THR A 160 1.33 -22.52 -16.50
N HIS A 161 2.56 -22.97 -16.21
CA HIS A 161 2.90 -23.70 -14.99
C HIS A 161 4.18 -23.16 -14.39
N PHE A 162 4.21 -23.03 -13.06
CA PHE A 162 5.44 -22.73 -12.34
C PHE A 162 5.59 -23.67 -11.15
N LYS A 163 6.85 -23.92 -10.76
CA LYS A 163 7.22 -24.78 -9.64
C LYS A 163 7.70 -23.91 -8.50
N PRO A 164 6.87 -23.68 -7.46
CA PRO A 164 7.28 -22.89 -6.30
C PRO A 164 8.40 -23.57 -5.52
N LEU A 165 8.40 -24.91 -5.50
CA LEU A 165 9.40 -25.74 -4.85
C LEU A 165 10.15 -26.51 -5.95
N ILE A 166 11.39 -26.10 -6.21
CA ILE A 166 12.23 -26.67 -7.30
C ILE A 166 12.40 -28.18 -7.14
N TRP A 167 12.45 -28.64 -5.90
CA TRP A 167 12.72 -30.02 -5.52
C TRP A 167 11.48 -30.91 -5.38
N ASN A 168 10.27 -30.35 -5.51
CA ASN A 168 9.03 -31.10 -5.34
C ASN A 168 8.25 -31.11 -6.66
N ASP A 169 8.56 -32.10 -7.50
CA ASP A 169 7.91 -32.27 -8.80
C ASP A 169 6.40 -32.52 -8.71
N ASN A 170 5.92 -33.00 -7.56
CA ASN A 170 4.50 -33.26 -7.31
C ASN A 170 3.71 -31.99 -6.96
N PHE A 171 4.38 -30.90 -6.59
CA PHE A 171 3.73 -29.63 -6.26
C PHE A 171 3.95 -28.61 -7.39
N THR A 172 3.11 -28.70 -8.42
CA THR A 172 3.01 -27.71 -9.49
C THR A 172 1.79 -26.83 -9.26
N LEU A 173 1.97 -25.52 -9.41
CA LEU A 173 0.87 -24.56 -9.37
C LEU A 173 0.59 -24.04 -10.77
N SER A 174 -0.69 -23.98 -11.12
CA SER A 174 -1.17 -23.25 -12.29
C SER A 174 -1.34 -21.78 -11.91
N LEU A 175 -1.19 -20.87 -12.87
CA LEU A 175 -1.55 -19.46 -12.69
C LEU A 175 -3.02 -19.28 -12.26
N SER A 176 -3.89 -20.24 -12.58
CA SER A 176 -5.28 -20.24 -12.12
C SER A 176 -5.43 -20.39 -10.61
N ASP A 177 -4.41 -20.90 -9.91
CA ASP A 177 -4.44 -21.17 -8.47
C ASP A 177 -3.97 -19.99 -7.61
N ILE A 178 -3.41 -18.94 -8.23
CA ILE A 178 -3.01 -17.72 -7.54
C ILE A 178 -4.11 -16.67 -7.70
N PHE A 179 -4.69 -16.31 -6.55
CA PHE A 179 -5.74 -15.32 -6.40
C PHE A 179 -5.23 -14.19 -5.50
N THR A 180 -4.77 -13.09 -6.08
CA THR A 180 -4.42 -11.90 -5.29
C THR A 180 -5.61 -10.95 -5.27
N GLN A 181 -5.98 -10.48 -4.08
CA GLN A 181 -7.00 -9.44 -3.92
C GLN A 181 -6.42 -8.09 -4.38
N LEU A 182 -7.21 -7.36 -5.16
CA LEU A 182 -6.86 -6.05 -5.68
C LEU A 182 -7.69 -5.00 -4.95
N GLU A 183 -7.03 -3.93 -4.51
CA GLU A 183 -7.71 -2.74 -3.98
C GLU A 183 -7.41 -1.55 -4.88
N LEU A 184 -8.45 -0.88 -5.35
CA LEU A 184 -8.29 0.40 -6.01
C LEU A 184 -7.96 1.45 -4.94
N THR A 185 -6.79 2.07 -5.07
CA THR A 185 -6.44 3.22 -4.24
C THR A 185 -7.31 4.39 -4.70
N PRO A 186 -8.10 5.01 -3.81
CA PRO A 186 -8.78 6.26 -4.14
C PRO A 186 -7.74 7.27 -4.65
N ARG A 187 -8.07 8.07 -5.66
CA ARG A 187 -7.22 9.19 -6.07
C ARG A 187 -7.17 10.23 -4.93
N SER A 188 -6.28 10.01 -3.98
CA SER A 188 -5.95 10.94 -2.90
C SER A 188 -4.62 10.52 -2.27
N GLU A 189 -3.50 11.02 -2.77
CA GLU A 189 -2.28 11.14 -1.96
C GLU A 189 -1.57 12.46 -2.26
N LYS A 190 -2.01 13.52 -1.57
CA LYS A 190 -1.16 14.55 -0.94
C LYS A 190 -1.89 15.45 0.07
N HIS A 191 -3.10 15.09 0.53
CA HIS A 191 -3.81 15.82 1.58
C HIS A 191 -3.83 15.06 2.90
N LYS A 192 -2.72 15.18 3.64
CA LYS A 192 -2.77 15.06 5.10
C LYS A 192 -2.72 16.45 5.71
N ARG A 193 -3.90 16.97 6.08
CA ARG A 193 -4.12 17.72 7.33
C ARG A 193 -5.63 17.75 7.57
N SER A 194 -6.06 16.99 8.58
CA SER A 194 -7.39 17.01 9.21
C SER A 194 -8.60 16.45 8.43
N GLU A 195 -8.61 15.14 8.13
CA GLU A 195 -9.81 14.30 8.31
C GLU A 195 -9.38 12.91 8.78
N SER A 196 -9.20 12.76 10.10
CA SER A 196 -9.63 11.52 10.73
C SER A 196 -11.14 11.68 10.92
N MET A 197 -11.96 11.23 9.96
CA MET A 197 -13.40 10.91 10.11
C MET A 197 -14.11 10.75 8.76
N ARG A 198 -13.67 9.79 7.97
CA ARG A 198 -14.49 8.80 7.25
C ARG A 198 -13.48 7.83 6.67
N GLY A 199 -13.60 6.54 6.96
CA GLY A 199 -12.82 5.56 6.23
C GLY A 199 -13.19 5.70 4.75
N GLU A 200 -12.31 6.28 3.94
CA GLU A 200 -12.35 6.06 2.50
C GLU A 200 -12.19 4.55 2.35
N GLN A 201 -13.31 3.87 2.15
CA GLN A 201 -13.32 2.46 1.89
C GLN A 201 -12.55 2.27 0.58
N ARG A 202 -11.33 1.76 0.68
CA ARG A 202 -10.61 1.18 -0.45
C ARG A 202 -11.59 0.25 -1.16
N LYS A 203 -11.79 0.46 -2.46
CA LYS A 203 -12.74 -0.36 -3.21
C LYS A 203 -12.01 -1.62 -3.61
N GLU A 204 -12.45 -2.75 -3.08
CA GLU A 204 -12.03 -4.06 -3.54
C GLU A 204 -12.43 -4.25 -5.01
N LEU A 205 -11.49 -4.63 -5.85
CA LEU A 205 -11.69 -4.97 -7.25
C LEU A 205 -11.73 -6.50 -7.38
N LYS A 206 -12.65 -7.01 -8.21
CA LYS A 206 -12.71 -8.45 -8.51
C LYS A 206 -11.77 -8.81 -9.65
N SER A 207 -11.54 -7.87 -10.57
CA SER A 207 -10.65 -8.01 -11.73
C SER A 207 -10.17 -6.62 -12.19
N LEU A 208 -9.07 -6.56 -12.95
CA LEU A 208 -8.68 -5.33 -13.66
C LEU A 208 -9.75 -4.87 -14.65
N ASP A 209 -10.61 -5.77 -15.13
CA ASP A 209 -11.75 -5.43 -15.99
C ASP A 209 -12.71 -4.43 -15.34
N ASP A 210 -12.77 -4.41 -13.99
CA ASP A 210 -13.59 -3.44 -13.26
C ASP A 210 -13.07 -2.01 -13.44
N LEU A 211 -11.80 -1.80 -13.80
CA LEU A 211 -11.23 -0.47 -14.02
C LEU A 211 -11.83 0.25 -15.25
N PHE A 212 -12.39 -0.51 -16.19
CA PHE A 212 -13.03 0.04 -17.40
C PHE A 212 -14.50 0.40 -17.18
N LYS A 213 -15.04 0.18 -15.97
CA LYS A 213 -16.39 0.52 -15.60
C LYS A 213 -16.41 1.92 -14.97
N PRO A 214 -17.11 2.91 -15.56
CA PRO A 214 -17.11 4.30 -15.06
C PRO A 214 -17.61 4.44 -13.62
N ASP A 215 -18.48 3.54 -13.15
CA ASP A 215 -19.00 3.49 -11.78
C ASP A 215 -17.97 3.03 -10.74
N VAL A 216 -16.90 2.36 -11.17
CA VAL A 216 -15.83 1.87 -10.30
C VAL A 216 -14.74 2.93 -10.14
N THR A 217 -14.18 3.42 -11.25
CA THR A 217 -13.02 4.36 -11.28
C THR A 217 -13.41 5.83 -11.32
N GLY A 218 -14.65 6.16 -11.70
CA GLY A 218 -15.10 7.54 -11.92
C GLY A 218 -14.58 8.17 -13.21
N LEU A 219 -13.76 7.47 -14.00
CA LEU A 219 -13.15 8.00 -15.22
C LEU A 219 -14.17 8.02 -16.38
N SER A 220 -14.17 9.11 -17.16
CA SER A 220 -15.02 9.26 -18.36
C SER A 220 -14.46 8.55 -19.60
N ALA A 221 -13.17 8.19 -19.57
CA ALA A 221 -12.46 7.46 -20.61
C ALA A 221 -11.70 6.28 -20.00
N ALA A 222 -11.38 5.27 -20.81
CA ALA A 222 -10.60 4.12 -20.37
C ALA A 222 -9.18 4.55 -19.93
N PRO A 223 -8.64 4.02 -18.83
CA PRO A 223 -7.30 4.39 -18.36
C PRO A 223 -6.24 3.92 -19.36
N ARG A 224 -5.27 4.80 -19.68
CA ARG A 224 -4.11 4.49 -20.51
C ARG A 224 -3.02 3.85 -19.68
N CYS A 225 -2.67 4.43 -18.53
CA CYS A 225 -1.58 3.95 -17.66
C CYS A 225 -2.12 3.44 -16.33
N ILE A 226 -2.05 2.14 -16.09
CA ILE A 226 -2.49 1.48 -14.86
C ILE A 226 -1.24 1.07 -14.06
N LEU A 227 -1.03 1.65 -12.89
CA LEU A 227 0.03 1.26 -11.97
C LEU A 227 -0.50 0.25 -10.96
N ILE A 228 0.16 -0.90 -10.88
CA ILE A 228 -0.11 -1.95 -9.89
C ILE A 228 1.06 -2.02 -8.91
N GLU A 229 0.82 -1.61 -7.68
CA GLU A 229 1.80 -1.70 -6.60
C GLU A 229 1.53 -2.86 -5.67
N GLY A 230 2.60 -3.36 -5.06
CA GLY A 230 2.50 -4.35 -4.00
C GLY A 230 3.86 -4.61 -3.40
N GLU A 231 3.87 -5.14 -2.18
CA GLU A 231 5.09 -5.51 -1.47
C GLU A 231 5.83 -6.67 -2.18
N ALA A 232 7.08 -6.88 -1.79
CA ALA A 232 7.86 -8.02 -2.26
C ALA A 232 7.11 -9.34 -1.95
N GLY A 233 7.09 -10.26 -2.91
CA GLY A 233 6.42 -11.57 -2.74
C GLY A 233 4.89 -11.52 -2.87
N GLY A 234 4.29 -10.35 -3.02
CA GLY A 234 2.83 -10.17 -3.16
C GLY A 234 2.20 -10.76 -4.42
N GLY A 235 2.99 -11.34 -5.33
CA GLY A 235 2.50 -12.02 -6.53
C GLY A 235 2.36 -11.14 -7.77
N LYS A 236 2.99 -9.96 -7.81
CA LYS A 236 2.93 -9.00 -8.95
C LYS A 236 3.24 -9.64 -10.30
N THR A 237 4.40 -10.30 -10.43
CA THR A 237 4.83 -11.01 -11.65
C THR A 237 3.86 -12.12 -12.05
N THR A 238 3.39 -12.90 -11.07
CA THR A 238 2.42 -13.97 -11.29
C THR A 238 1.09 -13.40 -11.80
N PHE A 239 0.62 -12.32 -11.18
CA PHE A 239 -0.60 -11.63 -11.54
C PHE A 239 -0.52 -11.09 -12.98
N LEU A 240 0.57 -10.40 -13.33
CA LEU A 240 0.75 -9.86 -14.68
C LEU A 240 0.93 -10.96 -15.74
N SER A 241 1.57 -12.08 -15.39
CA SER A 241 1.70 -13.25 -16.27
C SER A 241 0.35 -13.93 -16.52
N LYS A 242 -0.51 -14.01 -15.50
CA LYS A 242 -1.89 -14.51 -15.62
C LYS A 242 -2.72 -13.59 -16.52
N GLU A 243 -2.64 -12.28 -16.28
CA GLU A 243 -3.33 -11.30 -17.10
C GLU A 243 -2.87 -11.36 -18.56
N ALA A 244 -1.57 -11.53 -18.82
CA ALA A 244 -1.06 -11.72 -20.17
C ALA A 244 -1.68 -12.94 -20.87
N LEU A 245 -1.76 -14.09 -20.19
CA LEU A 245 -2.33 -15.31 -20.74
C LEU A 245 -3.84 -15.20 -21.01
N ASP A 246 -4.58 -14.60 -20.08
CA ASP A 246 -6.01 -14.43 -20.19
C ASP A 246 -6.39 -13.34 -21.21
N ALA A 247 -5.61 -12.25 -21.31
CA ALA A 247 -5.79 -11.19 -22.29
C ALA A 247 -5.51 -11.68 -23.72
N VAL A 248 -4.40 -12.38 -23.95
CA VAL A 248 -4.11 -12.98 -25.27
C VAL A 248 -5.16 -14.04 -25.66
N SER A 249 -5.74 -14.71 -24.66
CA SER A 249 -6.86 -15.65 -24.87
C SER A 249 -8.22 -14.99 -24.99
N GLN A 250 -8.29 -13.65 -24.97
CA GLN A 250 -9.53 -12.87 -25.12
C GLN A 250 -10.58 -13.16 -24.01
N LYS A 251 -10.13 -13.61 -22.84
CA LYS A 251 -10.98 -13.91 -21.68
C LYS A 251 -11.28 -12.68 -20.83
N THR A 252 -10.40 -11.69 -20.82
CA THR A 252 -10.58 -10.41 -20.11
C THR A 252 -11.08 -9.32 -21.05
N GLU A 253 -11.71 -8.29 -20.49
CA GLU A 253 -12.11 -7.10 -21.24
C GLU A 253 -10.88 -6.32 -21.76
N LEU A 254 -9.79 -6.34 -20.98
CA LEU A 254 -8.46 -5.90 -21.43
C LEU A 254 -8.03 -6.61 -22.72
N GLY A 255 -8.14 -7.93 -22.78
CA GLY A 255 -7.86 -8.70 -23.99
C GLY A 255 -8.74 -8.30 -25.17
N ARG A 256 -10.07 -8.17 -24.96
CA ARG A 256 -11.04 -7.83 -26.02
C ARG A 256 -10.82 -6.49 -26.70
N ARG A 257 -10.20 -5.55 -25.99
CA ARG A 257 -9.93 -4.20 -26.50
C ARG A 257 -8.65 -4.12 -27.33
N HIS A 258 -7.71 -5.03 -27.10
CA HIS A 258 -6.37 -4.98 -27.67
C HIS A 258 -6.11 -6.20 -28.56
N ASP A 259 -5.70 -5.94 -29.79
CA ASP A 259 -5.38 -6.99 -30.76
C ASP A 259 -3.97 -7.55 -30.50
N ILE A 260 -3.10 -6.76 -29.87
CA ILE A 260 -1.71 -7.12 -29.57
C ILE A 260 -1.45 -6.96 -28.07
N VAL A 261 -0.92 -8.00 -27.43
CA VAL A 261 -0.61 -8.00 -25.99
C VAL A 261 0.85 -8.39 -25.78
N LEU A 262 1.62 -7.53 -25.11
CA LEU A 262 3.07 -7.64 -24.98
C LEU A 262 3.52 -7.55 -23.52
N LEU A 263 3.99 -8.66 -22.98
CA LEU A 263 4.60 -8.78 -21.66
C LEU A 263 6.12 -8.57 -21.72
N ILE A 264 6.59 -7.44 -21.17
CA ILE A 264 8.01 -7.06 -21.10
C ILE A 264 8.45 -7.07 -19.64
N ARG A 265 9.45 -7.88 -19.32
CA ARG A 265 10.08 -7.92 -17.99
C ARG A 265 11.15 -6.85 -17.92
N LEU A 266 10.96 -5.85 -17.05
CA LEU A 266 11.81 -4.67 -16.99
C LEU A 266 13.22 -4.97 -16.44
N ARG A 267 13.39 -6.06 -15.67
CA ARG A 267 14.71 -6.55 -15.22
C ARG A 267 15.67 -6.92 -16.37
N GLU A 268 15.13 -7.34 -17.52
CA GLU A 268 15.92 -7.74 -18.68
C GLU A 268 16.37 -6.55 -19.54
N VAL A 269 15.67 -5.41 -19.43
CA VAL A 269 15.90 -4.22 -20.24
C VAL A 269 17.29 -3.62 -19.97
N ARG A 270 17.94 -3.13 -21.04
CA ARG A 270 19.23 -2.44 -20.99
C ARG A 270 19.14 -1.02 -21.53
N GLU A 271 20.20 -0.25 -21.26
CA GLU A 271 20.37 1.09 -21.81
C GLU A 271 20.47 1.04 -23.33
N GLY A 272 19.72 1.90 -24.02
CA GLY A 272 19.76 2.04 -25.47
C GLY A 272 18.88 1.06 -26.26
N GLU A 273 18.27 0.06 -25.62
CA GLU A 273 17.34 -0.86 -26.29
C GLU A 273 16.02 -0.15 -26.67
N THR A 274 15.51 -0.49 -27.85
CA THR A 274 14.21 -0.04 -28.38
C THR A 274 13.07 -0.94 -27.94
N ILE A 275 11.81 -0.48 -28.01
CA ILE A 275 10.64 -1.29 -27.61
C ILE A 275 10.52 -2.54 -28.50
N GLU A 276 10.83 -2.40 -29.78
CA GLU A 276 10.74 -3.42 -30.81
C GLU A 276 11.79 -4.51 -30.58
N GLU A 277 13.00 -4.13 -30.19
CA GLU A 277 14.05 -5.06 -29.73
C GLU A 277 13.60 -5.83 -28.49
N MET A 278 13.01 -5.15 -27.50
CA MET A 278 12.47 -5.81 -26.29
C MET A 278 11.36 -6.81 -26.64
N VAL A 279 10.46 -6.47 -27.57
CA VAL A 279 9.38 -7.36 -28.04
C VAL A 279 9.95 -8.58 -28.77
N TRP A 280 10.92 -8.37 -29.66
CA TRP A 280 11.61 -9.46 -30.34
C TRP A 280 12.31 -10.39 -29.33
N ASP A 281 12.95 -9.79 -28.33
CA ASP A 281 13.72 -10.45 -27.31
C ASP A 281 12.84 -11.28 -26.36
N GLN A 282 11.69 -10.76 -25.95
CA GLN A 282 10.92 -11.31 -24.83
C GLN A 282 9.55 -11.90 -25.22
N CYS A 283 8.90 -11.42 -26.28
CA CYS A 283 7.47 -11.73 -26.55
C CYS A 283 7.24 -12.77 -27.66
N VAL A 284 8.20 -13.02 -28.54
CA VAL A 284 8.02 -13.88 -29.73
C VAL A 284 9.02 -15.05 -29.76
N PRO A 285 8.71 -16.20 -30.40
CA PRO A 285 9.67 -17.30 -30.55
C PRO A 285 10.80 -16.95 -31.55
N LYS A 286 11.97 -17.60 -31.43
CA LYS A 286 13.05 -17.47 -32.44
C LYS A 286 12.58 -18.05 -33.77
N ARG A 287 12.27 -17.19 -34.74
CA ARG A 287 11.96 -17.56 -36.13
C ARG A 287 12.66 -16.62 -37.11
N LYS A 288 12.90 -17.07 -38.35
CA LYS A 288 13.62 -16.30 -39.37
C LYS A 288 12.78 -15.20 -40.03
N ASP A 289 11.47 -15.28 -39.90
CA ASP A 289 10.45 -14.43 -40.53
C ASP A 289 10.00 -13.25 -39.66
N VAL A 290 10.43 -13.17 -38.40
CA VAL A 290 10.08 -12.09 -37.46
C VAL A 290 11.36 -11.36 -37.04
N ASN A 291 11.54 -10.14 -37.53
CA ASN A 291 12.64 -9.23 -37.16
C ASN A 291 12.10 -7.94 -36.51
N VAL A 292 13.01 -7.07 -36.05
CA VAL A 292 12.68 -5.82 -35.36
C VAL A 292 11.85 -4.89 -36.26
N GLU A 293 12.23 -4.74 -37.53
CA GLU A 293 11.54 -3.90 -38.53
C GLU A 293 10.09 -4.37 -38.78
N TYR A 294 9.86 -5.69 -38.82
CA TYR A 294 8.53 -6.28 -38.95
C TYR A 294 7.66 -5.99 -37.72
N ILE A 295 8.25 -6.03 -36.52
CA ILE A 295 7.56 -5.70 -35.27
C ILE A 295 7.20 -4.21 -35.25
N GLU A 296 8.15 -3.33 -35.59
CA GLU A 296 7.92 -1.88 -35.69
C GLU A 296 6.71 -1.58 -36.60
N ALA A 297 6.72 -2.14 -37.81
CA ALA A 297 5.62 -1.96 -38.76
C ALA A 297 4.27 -2.47 -38.25
N ILE A 298 4.24 -3.50 -37.41
CA ILE A 298 3.01 -4.03 -36.80
C ILE A 298 2.54 -3.11 -35.67
N LEU A 299 3.44 -2.64 -34.80
CA LEU A 299 3.09 -1.79 -33.67
C LEU A 299 2.61 -0.42 -34.13
N GLU A 300 3.27 0.20 -35.11
CA GLU A 300 2.84 1.47 -35.69
C GLU A 300 1.44 1.38 -36.32
N ARG A 301 1.15 0.29 -37.04
CA ARG A 301 -0.16 0.09 -37.70
C ARG A 301 -1.31 -0.12 -36.72
N ASN A 302 -1.02 -0.65 -35.53
CA ASN A 302 -2.03 -1.07 -34.55
C ASN A 302 -1.93 -0.32 -33.22
N GLU A 303 -1.24 0.83 -33.16
CA GLU A 303 -0.85 1.54 -31.94
C GLU A 303 -1.97 1.62 -30.88
N SER A 304 -3.18 2.04 -31.25
CA SER A 304 -4.31 2.21 -30.32
C SER A 304 -4.90 0.91 -29.78
N ARG A 305 -4.43 -0.25 -30.29
CA ARG A 305 -4.89 -1.60 -29.93
C ARG A 305 -3.74 -2.46 -29.40
N VAL A 306 -2.63 -1.84 -29.01
CA VAL A 306 -1.51 -2.50 -28.32
C VAL A 306 -1.67 -2.35 -26.80
N LEU A 307 -1.48 -3.46 -26.08
CA LEU A 307 -1.40 -3.52 -24.63
C LEU A 307 0.03 -3.89 -24.20
N PHE A 308 0.70 -2.97 -23.50
CA PHE A 308 2.00 -3.21 -22.88
C PHE A 308 1.83 -3.59 -21.41
N LEU A 309 2.26 -4.79 -21.05
CA LEU A 309 2.34 -5.28 -19.68
C LEU A 309 3.81 -5.23 -19.24
N LEU A 310 4.16 -4.27 -18.39
CA LEU A 310 5.52 -4.01 -17.94
C LEU A 310 5.73 -4.56 -16.52
N ASP A 311 6.56 -5.60 -16.38
CA ASP A 311 6.76 -6.27 -15.09
C ASP A 311 8.02 -5.76 -14.37
N GLY A 312 7.85 -5.21 -13.16
CA GLY A 312 8.92 -4.96 -12.19
C GLY A 312 9.71 -3.68 -12.41
N TYR A 313 9.08 -2.50 -12.35
CA TYR A 313 9.80 -1.22 -12.52
C TYR A 313 10.89 -1.01 -11.46
N ASP A 314 10.67 -1.52 -10.24
CA ASP A 314 11.66 -1.52 -9.16
C ASP A 314 12.96 -2.23 -9.52
N GLU A 315 12.92 -3.11 -10.52
CA GLU A 315 14.05 -3.91 -11.01
C GLU A 315 14.62 -3.38 -12.34
N LEU A 316 14.04 -2.32 -12.91
CA LEU A 316 14.60 -1.62 -14.06
C LEU A 316 15.93 -0.97 -13.67
N ARG A 317 16.98 -1.21 -14.45
CA ARG A 317 18.31 -0.68 -14.15
C ARG A 317 18.35 0.86 -14.14
N PRO A 318 19.15 1.50 -13.27
CA PRO A 318 19.22 2.97 -13.20
C PRO A 318 19.52 3.65 -14.53
N GLU A 319 20.40 3.07 -15.35
CA GLU A 319 20.81 3.63 -16.64
C GLU A 319 19.63 3.64 -17.64
N ALA A 320 18.77 2.63 -17.57
CA ALA A 320 17.57 2.50 -18.39
C ALA A 320 16.38 3.35 -17.88
N ARG A 321 16.49 3.98 -16.70
CA ARG A 321 15.45 4.88 -16.13
C ARG A 321 15.58 6.33 -16.58
N ALA A 322 16.65 6.71 -17.27
CA ALA A 322 16.84 8.08 -17.73
C ALA A 322 15.75 8.50 -18.73
N ALA A 323 15.28 9.75 -18.67
CA ALA A 323 14.14 10.25 -19.47
C ALA A 323 14.29 10.10 -21.00
N GLY A 324 15.53 9.91 -21.49
CA GLY A 324 15.83 9.65 -22.90
C GLY A 324 15.65 8.20 -23.35
N GLN A 325 15.42 7.26 -22.44
CA GLN A 325 15.32 5.82 -22.70
C GLN A 325 13.91 5.40 -23.14
N ALA A 326 13.76 4.20 -23.70
CA ALA A 326 12.51 3.73 -24.29
C ALA A 326 11.37 3.58 -23.26
N ILE A 327 11.62 3.01 -22.08
CA ILE A 327 10.57 2.79 -21.05
C ILE A 327 10.00 4.12 -20.52
N PRO A 328 10.80 5.12 -20.10
CA PRO A 328 10.25 6.43 -19.71
C PRO A 328 9.53 7.16 -20.85
N LYS A 329 9.99 7.04 -22.10
CA LYS A 329 9.30 7.60 -23.28
C LYS A 329 7.94 6.96 -23.53
N LEU A 330 7.82 5.64 -23.35
CA LEU A 330 6.56 4.91 -23.43
C LEU A 330 5.60 5.36 -22.30
N LEU A 331 6.08 5.41 -21.06
CA LEU A 331 5.27 5.84 -19.91
C LEU A 331 4.75 7.28 -20.04
N SER A 332 5.61 8.21 -20.48
CA SER A 332 5.25 9.62 -20.70
C SER A 332 4.42 9.88 -21.96
N GLY A 333 4.15 8.86 -22.78
CA GLY A 333 3.37 9.00 -24.02
C GLY A 333 4.11 9.66 -25.18
N LYS A 334 5.44 9.85 -25.06
CA LYS A 334 6.28 10.29 -26.18
C LYS A 334 6.45 9.20 -27.25
N MET A 335 6.27 7.95 -26.87
CA MET A 335 6.20 6.78 -27.77
C MET A 335 4.88 6.07 -27.54
N TYR A 336 4.23 5.64 -28.62
CA TYR A 336 2.94 4.94 -28.60
C TYR A 336 1.88 5.60 -27.69
N PRO A 337 1.53 6.89 -27.92
CA PRO A 337 0.62 7.65 -27.05
C PRO A 337 -0.76 7.00 -26.88
N ASN A 338 -1.27 6.27 -27.87
CA ASN A 338 -2.61 5.67 -27.82
C ASN A 338 -2.65 4.24 -27.27
N SER A 339 -1.50 3.65 -26.91
CA SER A 339 -1.45 2.29 -26.37
C SER A 339 -1.74 2.25 -24.87
N THR A 340 -2.35 1.16 -24.40
CA THR A 340 -2.60 0.93 -22.98
C THR A 340 -1.38 0.29 -22.32
N ILE A 341 -1.06 0.72 -21.11
CA ILE A 341 0.10 0.30 -20.33
C ILE A 341 -0.37 -0.16 -18.95
N VAL A 342 0.01 -1.35 -18.55
CA VAL A 342 -0.10 -1.85 -17.17
C VAL A 342 1.31 -2.07 -16.66
N ILE A 343 1.68 -1.40 -15.57
CA ILE A 343 3.02 -1.50 -14.99
C ILE A 343 2.98 -1.95 -13.54
N THR A 344 3.84 -2.90 -13.17
CA THR A 344 3.98 -3.36 -11.78
C THR A 344 5.21 -2.75 -11.11
N SER A 345 5.11 -2.43 -9.81
CA SER A 345 6.25 -1.90 -9.04
C SER A 345 6.09 -2.11 -7.54
N ARG A 346 7.15 -1.86 -6.76
CA ARG A 346 7.06 -1.59 -5.32
C ARG A 346 6.75 -0.11 -5.07
N PRO A 347 6.03 0.23 -3.99
CA PRO A 347 5.77 1.64 -3.63
C PRO A 347 7.05 2.48 -3.47
N SER A 348 8.14 1.87 -3.00
CA SER A 348 9.42 2.56 -2.78
C SER A 348 10.20 2.90 -4.05
N ALA A 349 9.82 2.39 -5.22
CA ALA A 349 10.60 2.56 -6.45
C ALA A 349 10.29 3.85 -7.22
N GLY A 350 9.30 4.63 -6.78
CA GLY A 350 9.10 6.00 -7.28
C GLY A 350 8.68 6.09 -8.74
N VAL A 351 7.90 5.13 -9.26
CA VAL A 351 7.32 5.21 -10.64
C VAL A 351 6.62 6.54 -10.87
N GLN A 352 5.94 7.04 -9.83
CA GLN A 352 5.19 8.28 -9.79
C GLN A 352 6.04 9.54 -10.04
N GLN A 353 7.37 9.45 -9.94
CA GLN A 353 8.28 10.56 -10.26
C GLN A 353 8.39 10.81 -11.78
N TYR A 354 8.08 9.82 -12.61
CA TYR A 354 8.27 9.86 -14.07
C TYR A 354 6.96 9.79 -14.87
N THR A 355 5.88 9.30 -14.25
CA THR A 355 4.55 9.24 -14.87
C THR A 355 3.45 9.30 -13.80
N ARG A 356 2.33 9.95 -14.13
CA ARG A 356 1.12 9.95 -13.30
C ARG A 356 0.16 8.87 -13.81
N PRO A 357 -0.01 7.75 -13.10
CA PRO A 357 -0.93 6.71 -13.56
C PRO A 357 -2.38 7.20 -13.51
N ASP A 358 -3.19 6.76 -14.48
CA ASP A 358 -4.63 7.02 -14.54
C ASP A 358 -5.36 6.27 -13.43
N CYS A 359 -4.90 5.05 -13.16
CA CYS A 359 -5.38 4.18 -12.08
C CYS A 359 -4.21 3.66 -11.25
N HIS A 360 -4.37 3.68 -9.93
CA HIS A 360 -3.42 3.10 -8.99
C HIS A 360 -4.10 1.98 -8.22
N VAL A 361 -3.60 0.76 -8.39
CA VAL A 361 -4.13 -0.46 -7.80
C VAL A 361 -3.09 -1.04 -6.86
N HIS A 362 -3.51 -1.46 -5.67
CA HIS A 362 -2.67 -2.15 -4.72
C HIS A 362 -3.02 -3.64 -4.68
N ILE A 363 -2.00 -4.50 -4.78
CA ILE A 363 -2.13 -5.94 -4.55
C ILE A 363 -2.01 -6.21 -3.05
N MET A 364 -3.08 -6.75 -2.45
CA MET A 364 -3.17 -7.04 -1.01
C MET A 364 -2.73 -8.46 -0.63
N GLY A 365 -2.45 -9.32 -1.62
CA GLY A 365 -2.13 -10.73 -1.40
C GLY A 365 -3.39 -11.62 -1.30
N PHE A 366 -3.31 -12.74 -0.57
CA PHE A 366 -4.41 -13.64 -0.31
C PHE A 366 -5.39 -13.06 0.72
N SER A 367 -6.67 -13.07 0.37
CA SER A 367 -7.73 -12.99 1.38
C SER A 367 -7.70 -14.26 2.27
N PRO A 368 -8.25 -14.22 3.49
CA PRO A 368 -8.32 -15.40 4.37
C PRO A 368 -8.93 -16.64 3.68
N ASP A 369 -9.92 -16.43 2.81
CA ASP A 369 -10.58 -17.50 2.07
C ASP A 369 -9.66 -18.14 1.02
N HIS A 370 -8.95 -17.31 0.24
CA HIS A 370 -7.99 -17.79 -0.74
C HIS A 370 -6.79 -18.46 -0.08
N ALA A 371 -6.31 -17.92 1.05
CA ALA A 371 -5.27 -18.54 1.85
C ALA A 371 -5.72 -19.93 2.36
N ALA A 372 -6.93 -20.07 2.87
CA ALA A 372 -7.47 -21.36 3.30
C ALA A 372 -7.61 -22.37 2.14
N GLN A 373 -8.03 -21.92 0.95
CA GLN A 373 -8.08 -22.77 -0.25
C GLN A 373 -6.68 -23.24 -0.65
N TYR A 374 -5.70 -22.34 -0.64
CA TYR A 374 -4.31 -22.65 -0.93
C TYR A 374 -3.75 -23.69 0.05
N VAL A 375 -3.99 -23.52 1.35
CA VAL A 375 -3.58 -24.46 2.41
C VAL A 375 -4.19 -25.85 2.18
N ARG A 376 -5.50 -25.93 1.90
CA ARG A 376 -6.15 -27.22 1.60
C ARG A 376 -5.53 -27.90 0.39
N LYS A 377 -5.25 -27.15 -0.68
CA LYS A 377 -4.63 -27.68 -1.89
C LYS A 377 -3.21 -28.21 -1.60
N TYR A 378 -2.40 -27.44 -0.88
CA TYR A 378 -1.05 -27.85 -0.48
C TYR A 378 -1.07 -29.18 0.29
N PHE A 379 -1.86 -29.25 1.37
CA PHE A 379 -1.91 -30.45 2.21
C PHE A 379 -2.65 -31.63 1.59
N PHE A 380 -3.50 -31.40 0.58
CA PHE A 380 -4.06 -32.47 -0.23
C PHE A 380 -2.96 -33.13 -1.08
N LEU A 381 -2.10 -32.32 -1.72
CA LEU A 381 -1.00 -32.81 -2.56
C LEU A 381 0.13 -33.45 -1.75
N THR A 382 0.32 -33.07 -0.48
CA THR A 382 1.27 -33.70 0.45
C THR A 382 0.65 -34.81 1.32
N GLU A 383 -0.53 -35.31 0.93
CA GLU A 383 -1.25 -36.42 1.58
C GLU A 383 -1.56 -36.24 3.08
N SER A 384 -1.64 -34.99 3.56
CA SER A 384 -1.80 -34.65 4.99
C SER A 384 -2.96 -33.68 5.28
N PRO A 385 -4.21 -33.98 4.85
CA PRO A 385 -5.34 -33.04 4.93
C PRO A 385 -5.77 -32.66 6.36
N LYS A 386 -5.44 -33.47 7.37
CA LYS A 386 -5.72 -33.15 8.77
C LYS A 386 -4.92 -31.94 9.26
N LEU A 387 -3.70 -31.75 8.76
CA LEU A 387 -2.86 -30.60 9.10
C LEU A 387 -3.41 -29.29 8.53
N ALA A 388 -4.04 -29.33 7.36
CA ALA A 388 -4.72 -28.17 6.78
C ALA A 388 -5.83 -27.64 7.68
N GLU A 389 -6.73 -28.51 8.17
CA GLU A 389 -7.84 -28.04 9.02
C GLU A 389 -7.34 -27.58 10.40
N ALA A 390 -6.27 -28.16 10.93
CA ALA A 390 -5.61 -27.64 12.13
C ALA A 390 -4.99 -26.25 11.89
N PHE A 391 -4.29 -26.05 10.77
CA PHE A 391 -3.71 -24.77 10.37
C PHE A 391 -4.80 -23.69 10.22
N ILE A 392 -5.87 -24.01 9.50
CA ILE A 392 -6.99 -23.10 9.28
C ILE A 392 -7.70 -22.78 10.59
N GLY A 393 -7.84 -23.81 11.44
CA GLY A 393 -8.35 -23.69 12.79
C GLY A 393 -7.58 -22.67 13.64
N GLN A 394 -6.26 -22.70 13.55
CA GLN A 394 -5.40 -21.84 14.36
C GLN A 394 -5.25 -20.42 13.79
N HIS A 395 -5.18 -20.25 12.48
CA HIS A 395 -4.78 -18.98 11.86
C HIS A 395 -5.93 -18.18 11.20
N PHE A 396 -7.08 -18.80 10.86
CA PHE A 396 -8.16 -18.12 10.11
C PHE A 396 -9.53 -18.06 10.84
N ILE A 397 -9.69 -18.69 12.02
CA ILE A 397 -11.01 -18.86 12.69
C ILE A 397 -11.73 -17.56 13.08
N HIS A 398 -11.04 -16.43 13.29
CA HIS A 398 -11.72 -15.17 13.63
C HIS A 398 -12.65 -14.63 12.52
N SER A 399 -12.59 -15.16 11.30
CA SER A 399 -13.44 -14.74 10.18
C SER A 399 -14.70 -15.60 9.97
N TYR A 400 -14.81 -16.78 10.58
CA TYR A 400 -15.87 -17.77 10.23
C TYR A 400 -16.91 -18.07 11.32
N THR A 401 -16.68 -17.70 12.59
CA THR A 401 -17.59 -18.03 13.70
C THR A 401 -18.40 -16.84 14.23
N GLN A 402 -19.06 -16.08 13.35
CA GLN A 402 -20.33 -15.44 13.74
C GLN A 402 -21.45 -16.48 13.68
N LYS A 403 -21.52 -17.43 14.66
CA LYS A 403 -22.79 -18.13 14.99
C LYS A 403 -22.81 -19.09 16.19
N VAL A 404 -21.75 -19.27 16.98
CA VAL A 404 -21.84 -20.16 18.15
C VAL A 404 -21.28 -19.47 19.38
N GLU A 405 -22.20 -18.85 20.14
CA GLU A 405 -21.98 -18.61 21.56
C GLU A 405 -21.74 -19.93 22.28
N ASN A 406 -20.82 -19.89 23.25
CA ASN A 406 -20.49 -20.93 24.21
C ASN A 406 -19.65 -22.11 23.69
N LYS A 407 -18.33 -22.01 23.87
CA LYS A 407 -17.54 -23.09 24.50
C LYS A 407 -16.29 -22.54 25.17
N THR A 408 -16.32 -22.58 26.50
CA THR A 408 -15.17 -22.60 27.39
C THR A 408 -14.37 -23.88 27.20
N SER A 409 -13.07 -23.80 26.88
CA SER A 409 -11.99 -24.64 27.46
C SER A 409 -10.63 -24.39 26.79
N ALA A 410 -9.71 -23.81 27.56
CA ALA A 410 -8.37 -24.36 27.83
C ALA A 410 -7.47 -24.86 26.67
N LEU A 411 -7.35 -24.11 25.58
CA LEU A 411 -6.09 -24.01 24.84
C LEU A 411 -5.78 -22.53 24.69
N ALA A 412 -4.77 -22.05 25.40
CA ALA A 412 -4.23 -20.71 25.20
C ALA A 412 -3.82 -20.60 23.73
N LEU A 413 -4.63 -19.89 22.93
CA LEU A 413 -4.34 -19.54 21.55
C LEU A 413 -3.01 -18.78 21.56
N LYS A 414 -1.92 -19.45 21.14
CA LYS A 414 -0.69 -18.79 20.72
C LYS A 414 -1.01 -18.09 19.39
N ASP A 415 -1.63 -16.91 19.46
CA ASP A 415 -1.78 -16.02 18.32
C ASP A 415 -0.38 -15.60 17.86
N ASN A 416 0.15 -16.31 16.87
CA ASN A 416 1.42 -15.97 16.27
C ASN A 416 1.19 -14.97 15.14
N GLU A 417 1.04 -13.72 15.52
CA GLU A 417 0.61 -12.69 14.59
C GLU A 417 1.65 -12.33 13.53
N LEU A 418 2.94 -12.53 13.83
CA LEU A 418 4.00 -12.47 12.82
C LEU A 418 3.61 -13.35 11.63
N VAL A 419 3.15 -14.56 11.90
CA VAL A 419 2.70 -15.51 10.89
C VAL A 419 1.38 -15.06 10.27
N ASN A 420 0.40 -14.60 11.06
CA ASN A 420 -0.88 -14.11 10.53
C ASN A 420 -0.74 -12.95 9.55
N ASN A 421 0.25 -12.06 9.75
CA ASN A 421 0.57 -10.98 8.83
C ASN A 421 1.30 -11.49 7.58
N LEU A 422 2.22 -12.47 7.75
CA LEU A 422 2.99 -13.03 6.64
C LEU A 422 2.13 -13.90 5.69
N ILE A 423 1.20 -14.71 6.21
CA ILE A 423 0.41 -15.68 5.44
C ILE A 423 -0.57 -15.04 4.43
N GLN A 424 -0.78 -13.73 4.50
CA GLN A 424 -1.47 -12.99 3.44
C GLN A 424 -0.63 -12.93 2.16
N THR A 425 0.68 -13.10 2.24
CA THR A 425 1.54 -13.15 1.06
C THR A 425 1.73 -14.61 0.61
N PRO A 426 1.48 -14.95 -0.66
CA PRO A 426 1.51 -16.34 -1.13
C PRO A 426 2.82 -17.10 -0.86
N ILE A 427 3.98 -16.44 -1.07
CA ILE A 427 5.27 -17.08 -0.82
C ILE A 427 5.46 -17.39 0.66
N PHE A 428 5.10 -16.46 1.54
CA PHE A 428 5.20 -16.68 2.99
C PHE A 428 4.22 -17.75 3.47
N LEU A 429 3.01 -17.83 2.91
CA LEU A 429 2.07 -18.91 3.21
C LEU A 429 2.67 -20.28 2.85
N LEU A 430 3.31 -20.41 1.69
CA LEU A 430 4.02 -21.63 1.31
C LEU A 430 5.11 -21.99 2.31
N LEU A 431 5.95 -21.02 2.71
CA LEU A 431 7.03 -21.25 3.68
C LEU A 431 6.49 -21.66 5.06
N VAL A 432 5.40 -21.05 5.49
CA VAL A 432 4.73 -21.41 6.75
C VAL A 432 4.08 -22.80 6.65
N CYS A 433 3.47 -23.16 5.51
CA CYS A 433 2.95 -24.51 5.30
C CYS A 433 4.06 -25.57 5.34
N LEU A 434 5.24 -25.28 4.77
CA LEU A 434 6.40 -26.17 4.85
C LEU A 434 6.86 -26.42 6.29
N LEU A 435 6.94 -25.35 7.09
CA LEU A 435 7.28 -25.45 8.51
C LEU A 435 6.22 -26.25 9.27
N TRP A 436 4.95 -25.94 9.04
CA TRP A 436 3.81 -26.58 9.71
C TRP A 436 3.69 -28.08 9.40
N GLU A 437 4.06 -28.49 8.18
CA GLU A 437 4.12 -29.90 7.76
C GLU A 437 5.21 -30.68 8.52
N GLU A 438 6.35 -30.05 8.80
CA GLU A 438 7.46 -30.69 9.51
C GLU A 438 7.23 -30.69 11.04
N ASP A 439 6.88 -29.54 11.63
CA ASP A 439 6.58 -29.37 13.04
C ASP A 439 5.80 -28.06 13.30
N GLN A 440 4.64 -28.15 13.97
CA GLN A 440 3.78 -27.00 14.27
C GLN A 440 4.47 -25.99 15.22
N GLU A 441 5.41 -26.44 16.06
CA GLU A 441 6.14 -25.56 16.96
C GLU A 441 7.16 -24.68 16.22
N MET A 442 7.66 -25.11 15.05
CA MET A 442 8.62 -24.35 14.24
C MET A 442 8.06 -23.00 13.74
N VAL A 443 6.74 -22.86 13.70
CA VAL A 443 6.10 -21.61 13.31
C VAL A 443 6.10 -20.62 14.48
N SER A 444 6.07 -21.09 15.74
CA SER A 444 5.83 -20.32 16.97
C SER A 444 7.05 -19.60 17.57
N THR A 445 7.84 -18.90 16.76
CA THR A 445 9.11 -18.28 17.20
C THR A 445 8.97 -16.88 17.80
N GLY A 446 7.95 -16.12 17.40
CA GLY A 446 7.75 -14.72 17.81
C GLY A 446 8.72 -13.71 17.18
N THR A 447 9.69 -14.16 16.38
CA THR A 447 10.74 -13.33 15.75
C THR A 447 10.91 -13.70 14.27
N MET A 448 11.27 -12.73 13.42
CA MET A 448 11.54 -12.99 12.00
C MET A 448 12.78 -13.86 11.85
N MET A 449 13.83 -13.59 12.64
CA MET A 449 15.07 -14.37 12.61
C MET A 449 14.79 -15.84 12.93
N GLY A 450 14.03 -16.13 13.99
CA GLY A 450 13.70 -17.50 14.37
C GLY A 450 12.87 -18.24 13.31
N LEU A 451 11.93 -17.55 12.66
CA LEU A 451 11.11 -18.16 11.60
C LEU A 451 11.99 -18.59 10.41
N TYR A 452 12.93 -17.74 10.01
CA TYR A 452 13.84 -18.01 8.91
C TYR A 452 14.90 -19.07 9.24
N ASP A 453 15.39 -19.11 10.48
CA ASP A 453 16.33 -20.14 10.92
C ASP A 453 15.66 -21.52 10.99
N ASN A 454 14.41 -21.59 11.46
CA ASN A 454 13.60 -22.80 11.40
C ASN A 454 13.32 -23.22 9.94
N LEU A 455 13.06 -22.26 9.05
CA LEU A 455 12.85 -22.54 7.64
C LEU A 455 14.11 -23.14 7.00
N LEU A 456 15.27 -22.56 7.26
CA LEU A 456 16.54 -23.08 6.76
C LEU A 456 16.82 -24.50 7.30
N THR A 457 16.61 -24.71 8.60
CA THR A 457 16.74 -26.03 9.24
C THR A 457 15.79 -27.06 8.62
N CYS A 458 14.54 -26.67 8.34
CA CYS A 458 13.55 -27.51 7.66
C CYS A 458 14.00 -27.89 6.25
N LEU A 459 14.48 -26.91 5.45
CA LEU A 459 14.96 -27.15 4.09
C LEU A 459 16.16 -28.11 4.07
N VAL A 460 17.13 -27.90 4.95
CA VAL A 460 18.31 -28.76 5.07
C VAL A 460 17.91 -30.18 5.48
N ARG A 461 17.04 -30.32 6.49
CA ARG A 461 16.55 -31.64 6.93
C ARG A 461 15.81 -32.38 5.83
N LYS A 462 14.94 -31.71 5.06
CA LYS A 462 14.27 -32.31 3.89
C LYS A 462 15.29 -32.70 2.81
N CYS A 463 16.34 -31.92 2.59
CA CYS A 463 17.41 -32.25 1.65
C CYS A 463 18.21 -33.50 2.10
N CYS A 464 18.66 -33.55 3.36
CA CYS A 464 19.35 -34.70 3.94
C CYS A 464 18.52 -35.99 3.82
N LYS A 465 17.21 -35.94 4.12
CA LYS A 465 16.28 -37.07 3.95
C LYS A 465 16.23 -37.56 2.49
N ARG A 466 16.28 -36.66 1.49
CA ARG A 466 16.25 -37.04 0.07
C ARG A 466 17.57 -37.64 -0.41
N GLU A 467 18.69 -37.11 0.04
CA GLU A 467 20.03 -37.59 -0.35
C GLU A 467 20.47 -38.83 0.47
N GLY A 468 19.70 -39.23 1.49
CA GLY A 468 20.03 -40.37 2.35
C GLY A 468 21.18 -40.09 3.32
N VAL A 469 21.40 -38.82 3.68
CA VAL A 469 22.45 -38.37 4.60
C VAL A 469 21.86 -38.08 5.97
N ASP A 470 22.52 -38.52 7.03
CA ASP A 470 22.09 -38.23 8.41
C ASP A 470 22.32 -36.76 8.77
N MET A 471 21.31 -36.13 9.36
CA MET A 471 21.39 -34.75 9.86
C MET A 471 22.18 -34.73 11.17
N PRO A 472 23.12 -33.79 11.37
CA PRO A 472 23.76 -33.57 12.66
C PRO A 472 22.74 -33.38 13.79
N THR A 473 23.10 -33.82 15.00
CA THR A 473 22.28 -33.60 16.21
C THR A 473 22.17 -32.13 16.60
N GLU A 474 23.18 -31.31 16.27
CA GLU A 474 23.18 -29.86 16.48
C GLU A 474 23.71 -29.13 15.23
N GLY A 475 23.03 -28.05 14.84
CA GLY A 475 23.43 -27.17 13.75
C GLY A 475 23.20 -27.73 12.34
N LEU A 476 23.75 -27.02 11.35
CA LEU A 476 23.73 -27.42 9.94
C LEU A 476 24.99 -28.22 9.61
N PRO A 477 24.96 -29.13 8.61
CA PRO A 477 26.18 -29.75 8.08
C PRO A 477 27.22 -28.70 7.67
N THR A 478 28.49 -28.92 7.99
CA THR A 478 29.57 -27.93 7.80
C THR A 478 29.65 -27.42 6.36
N GLU A 479 29.59 -28.32 5.38
CA GLU A 479 29.63 -27.98 3.94
C GLU A 479 28.45 -27.07 3.52
N VAL A 480 27.27 -27.33 4.08
CA VAL A 480 26.06 -26.53 3.85
C VAL A 480 26.20 -25.16 4.51
N ALA A 481 26.69 -25.11 5.75
CA ALA A 481 26.89 -23.86 6.49
C ALA A 481 27.91 -22.94 5.80
N GLU A 482 29.03 -23.49 5.33
CA GLU A 482 30.06 -22.75 4.59
C GLU A 482 29.50 -22.20 3.26
N SER A 483 28.79 -23.02 2.50
CA SER A 483 28.18 -22.62 1.22
C SER A 483 27.12 -21.52 1.40
N LEU A 484 26.29 -21.62 2.43
CA LEU A 484 25.27 -20.60 2.76
C LEU A 484 25.91 -19.29 3.21
N LEU A 485 27.01 -19.36 3.95
CA LEU A 485 27.75 -18.17 4.40
C LEU A 485 28.39 -17.44 3.21
N GLN A 486 29.01 -18.18 2.27
CA GLN A 486 29.56 -17.61 1.04
C GLN A 486 28.47 -17.00 0.16
N LEU A 487 27.31 -17.67 0.03
CA LEU A 487 26.14 -17.10 -0.64
C LEU A 487 25.66 -15.82 0.05
N GLY A 488 25.71 -15.76 1.38
CA GLY A 488 25.36 -14.57 2.16
C GLY A 488 26.25 -13.36 1.86
N LYS A 489 27.54 -13.56 1.61
CA LYS A 489 28.46 -12.50 1.13
C LYS A 489 27.99 -11.93 -0.21
N LEU A 490 27.75 -12.80 -1.19
CA LEU A 490 27.26 -12.39 -2.51
C LEU A 490 25.89 -11.72 -2.43
N ALA A 491 25.02 -12.22 -1.56
CA ALA A 491 23.71 -11.63 -1.30
C ALA A 491 23.82 -10.19 -0.78
N LEU A 492 24.74 -9.94 0.16
CA LEU A 492 25.02 -8.60 0.70
C LEU A 492 25.53 -7.65 -0.39
N GLU A 493 26.54 -8.06 -1.15
CA GLU A 493 27.13 -7.22 -2.21
C GLU A 493 26.09 -6.85 -3.28
N ALA A 494 25.23 -7.80 -3.66
CA ALA A 494 24.12 -7.56 -4.58
C ALA A 494 23.08 -6.60 -3.97
N LEU A 495 22.69 -6.76 -2.70
CA LEU A 495 21.74 -5.85 -2.03
C LEU A 495 22.27 -4.41 -1.99
N LEU A 496 23.57 -4.20 -1.76
CA LEU A 496 24.19 -2.88 -1.77
C LEU A 496 24.19 -2.22 -3.16
N ARG A 497 24.23 -3.03 -4.23
CA ARG A 497 24.03 -2.59 -5.62
C ARG A 497 22.56 -2.54 -6.05
N ASN A 498 21.62 -2.83 -5.14
CA ASN A 498 20.19 -2.94 -5.39
C ASN A 498 19.82 -4.02 -6.43
N GLU A 499 20.58 -5.12 -6.45
CA GLU A 499 20.38 -6.29 -7.31
C GLU A 499 19.70 -7.42 -6.51
N THR A 500 18.70 -8.07 -7.12
CA THR A 500 17.96 -9.21 -6.54
C THR A 500 18.40 -10.58 -7.08
N LEU A 501 19.28 -10.58 -8.10
CA LEU A 501 19.76 -11.75 -8.82
C LEU A 501 21.28 -11.80 -8.75
N LEU A 502 21.85 -13.00 -8.68
CA LEU A 502 23.29 -13.22 -8.74
C LEU A 502 23.69 -13.82 -10.08
N ASP A 503 24.72 -13.26 -10.73
CA ASP A 503 25.26 -13.84 -11.96
C ASP A 503 25.96 -15.17 -11.64
N LEU A 504 25.58 -16.26 -12.32
CA LEU A 504 26.16 -17.57 -12.05
C LEU A 504 27.68 -17.57 -12.29
N ALA A 505 28.17 -16.79 -13.24
CA ALA A 505 29.62 -16.69 -13.50
C ALA A 505 30.38 -16.06 -12.31
N GLU A 506 29.75 -15.15 -11.58
CA GLU A 506 30.31 -14.57 -10.36
C GLU A 506 30.28 -15.58 -9.19
N VAL A 507 29.19 -16.33 -9.07
CA VAL A 507 29.04 -17.39 -8.06
C VAL A 507 30.07 -18.51 -8.26
N GLU A 508 30.27 -18.95 -9.50
CA GLU A 508 31.29 -19.95 -9.87
C GLU A 508 32.71 -19.43 -9.59
N ARG A 509 32.97 -18.14 -9.82
CA ARG A 509 34.28 -17.51 -9.54
C ARG A 509 34.61 -17.50 -8.05
N GLU A 510 33.62 -17.28 -7.19
CA GLU A 510 33.79 -17.34 -5.72
C GLU A 510 33.78 -18.78 -5.17
N LYS A 511 33.70 -19.80 -6.03
CA LYS A 511 33.71 -21.24 -5.69
C LYS A 511 32.58 -21.67 -4.74
N VAL A 512 31.44 -21.01 -4.82
CA VAL A 512 30.26 -21.39 -4.04
C VAL A 512 29.61 -22.64 -4.66
N ASP A 513 29.26 -23.63 -3.85
CA ASP A 513 28.52 -24.82 -4.30
C ASP A 513 27.04 -24.48 -4.59
N TRP A 514 26.82 -23.84 -5.74
CA TRP A 514 25.50 -23.44 -6.18
C TRP A 514 24.59 -24.64 -6.49
N GLU A 515 25.15 -25.81 -6.84
CA GLU A 515 24.36 -27.02 -7.07
C GLU A 515 23.74 -27.53 -5.76
N LEU A 516 24.51 -27.55 -4.67
CA LEU A 516 24.00 -27.84 -3.33
C LEU A 516 22.92 -26.84 -2.92
N LEU A 517 23.14 -25.53 -3.15
CA LEU A 517 22.19 -24.49 -2.79
C LEU A 517 20.87 -24.57 -3.60
N LEU A 518 20.95 -24.98 -4.87
CA LEU A 518 19.76 -25.30 -5.68
C LEU A 518 19.01 -26.52 -5.14
N LYS A 519 19.73 -27.58 -4.76
CA LYS A 519 19.12 -28.77 -4.13
C LYS A 519 18.44 -28.41 -2.80
N LEU A 520 19.07 -27.57 -1.98
CA LEU A 520 18.49 -27.06 -0.74
C LEU A 520 17.23 -26.24 -0.98
N GLY A 521 17.17 -25.53 -2.12
CA GLY A 521 16.00 -24.74 -2.50
C GLY A 521 15.97 -23.32 -1.93
N VAL A 522 17.12 -22.84 -1.43
CA VAL A 522 17.29 -21.45 -1.00
C VAL A 522 17.41 -20.48 -2.18
N VAL A 523 17.88 -21.00 -3.32
CA VAL A 523 17.99 -20.31 -4.60
C VAL A 523 17.40 -21.17 -5.71
N SER A 524 17.04 -20.54 -6.82
CA SER A 524 16.58 -21.15 -8.06
C SER A 524 17.47 -20.73 -9.23
N LEU A 525 17.66 -21.63 -10.19
CA LEU A 525 18.42 -21.34 -11.39
C LEU A 525 17.46 -20.77 -12.42
N GLU A 526 17.61 -19.49 -12.72
CA GLU A 526 16.86 -18.81 -13.75
C GLU A 526 17.76 -18.63 -14.97
N VAL A 527 17.28 -19.09 -16.13
CA VAL A 527 17.90 -18.78 -17.42
C VAL A 527 17.14 -17.58 -17.97
N SER A 528 17.84 -16.47 -18.17
CA SER A 528 17.23 -15.23 -18.67
C SER A 528 16.38 -15.54 -19.91
N SER A 529 15.17 -14.97 -19.93
CA SER A 529 14.30 -15.05 -21.11
C SER A 529 14.84 -14.24 -22.29
N SER A 530 15.86 -13.41 -22.06
CA SER A 530 16.52 -12.62 -23.09
C SER A 530 17.31 -13.50 -24.06
N LYS A 531 16.97 -13.35 -25.33
CA LYS A 531 17.68 -13.89 -26.49
C LYS A 531 18.90 -13.04 -26.86
N LEU A 532 18.85 -11.73 -26.64
CA LEU A 532 19.91 -10.76 -26.90
C LEU A 532 21.02 -10.88 -25.85
N HIS A 533 20.64 -11.11 -24.59
CA HIS A 533 21.55 -11.16 -23.45
C HIS A 533 21.36 -12.43 -22.61
N PRO A 534 21.61 -13.63 -23.17
CA PRO A 534 21.42 -14.88 -22.45
C PRO A 534 22.39 -14.96 -21.26
N ARG A 535 21.82 -15.08 -20.05
CA ARG A 535 22.58 -15.26 -18.80
C ARG A 535 21.94 -16.34 -17.95
N LYS A 536 22.76 -17.01 -17.15
CA LYS A 536 22.31 -17.89 -16.08
C LYS A 536 22.46 -17.13 -14.77
N GLN A 537 21.39 -17.05 -13.99
CA GLN A 537 21.38 -16.30 -12.75
C GLN A 537 20.77 -17.14 -11.65
N LEU A 538 21.25 -16.94 -10.43
CA LEU A 538 20.62 -17.47 -9.23
C LEU A 538 19.62 -16.45 -8.70
N ASN A 539 18.39 -16.90 -8.51
CA ASN A 539 17.29 -16.12 -7.96
C ASN A 539 16.92 -16.66 -6.57
N PHE A 540 16.97 -15.80 -5.56
CA PHE A 540 16.54 -16.16 -4.21
C PHE A 540 15.04 -16.45 -4.20
N SER A 541 14.60 -17.38 -3.34
CA SER A 541 13.17 -17.69 -3.19
C SER A 541 12.31 -16.45 -2.83
N HIS A 542 12.91 -15.48 -2.13
CA HIS A 542 12.33 -14.17 -1.87
C HIS A 542 13.42 -13.16 -1.47
N LYS A 543 13.19 -11.85 -1.63
CA LYS A 543 14.14 -10.81 -1.20
C LYS A 543 14.49 -10.91 0.29
N THR A 544 13.52 -11.23 1.14
CA THR A 544 13.80 -11.40 2.58
C THR A 544 14.67 -12.62 2.88
N MET A 545 14.71 -13.64 2.00
CA MET A 545 15.71 -14.74 2.10
C MET A 545 17.12 -14.23 1.77
N GLN A 546 17.24 -13.37 0.75
CA GLN A 546 18.50 -12.68 0.44
C GLN A 546 18.96 -11.81 1.62
N GLU A 547 18.06 -11.00 2.20
CA GLU A 547 18.33 -10.16 3.37
C GLU A 547 18.70 -10.97 4.62
N PHE A 548 18.06 -12.13 4.82
CA PHE A 548 18.36 -13.06 5.91
C PHE A 548 19.76 -13.66 5.79
N LEU A 549 20.13 -14.19 4.62
CA LEU A 549 21.45 -14.76 4.39
C LEU A 549 22.55 -13.69 4.45
N ALA A 550 22.29 -12.50 3.91
CA ALA A 550 23.17 -11.34 4.06
C ALA A 550 23.34 -10.96 5.54
N GLY A 551 22.24 -10.90 6.30
CA GLY A 551 22.26 -10.57 7.72
C GLY A 551 23.10 -11.55 8.56
N ARG A 552 22.98 -12.86 8.26
CA ARG A 552 23.82 -13.91 8.86
C ARG A 552 25.30 -13.75 8.50
N TYR A 553 25.61 -13.43 7.25
CA TYR A 553 26.98 -13.18 6.82
C TYR A 553 27.58 -11.98 7.57
N VAL A 554 26.84 -10.87 7.65
CA VAL A 554 27.29 -9.66 8.37
C VAL A 554 27.58 -9.97 9.84
N ALA A 555 26.68 -10.68 10.51
CA ALA A 555 26.87 -11.07 11.91
C ALA A 555 28.12 -11.94 12.11
N HIS A 556 28.41 -12.85 11.17
CA HIS A 556 29.61 -13.69 11.23
C HIS A 556 30.90 -12.93 10.85
N ALA A 557 30.85 -12.08 9.82
CA ALA A 557 32.00 -11.35 9.31
C ALA A 557 32.45 -10.22 10.25
N GLN A 558 31.53 -9.70 11.09
CA GLN A 558 31.80 -8.62 12.04
C GLN A 558 32.96 -8.93 13.00
N VAL A 559 33.20 -10.21 13.30
CA VAL A 559 34.35 -10.63 14.13
C VAL A 559 35.69 -10.13 13.55
N ASN A 560 35.77 -9.94 12.23
CA ASN A 560 36.99 -9.56 11.53
C ASN A 560 36.87 -8.27 10.69
N GLN A 561 35.67 -7.73 10.48
CA GLN A 561 35.39 -6.56 9.64
C GLN A 561 34.41 -5.62 10.34
N ASP A 562 34.56 -4.31 10.14
CA ASP A 562 33.65 -3.34 10.73
C ASP A 562 32.26 -3.37 10.05
N ILE A 563 31.20 -3.38 10.85
CA ILE A 563 29.82 -3.50 10.36
C ILE A 563 29.37 -2.28 9.55
N VAL A 564 29.90 -1.10 9.85
CA VAL A 564 29.57 0.16 9.19
C VAL A 564 30.16 0.20 7.80
N GLU A 565 31.42 -0.23 7.66
CA GLU A 565 32.08 -0.35 6.36
C GLU A 565 31.37 -1.37 5.46
N MET A 566 30.99 -2.53 6.02
CA MET A 566 30.27 -3.57 5.27
C MET A 566 28.91 -3.09 4.75
N LEU A 567 28.16 -2.33 5.54
CA LEU A 567 26.79 -1.93 5.21
C LEU A 567 26.68 -0.54 4.58
N GLN A 568 27.77 0.22 4.55
CA GLN A 568 27.81 1.61 4.07
C GLN A 568 26.75 2.48 4.74
N LEU A 569 26.58 2.34 6.06
CA LEU A 569 25.58 3.07 6.85
C LEU A 569 26.02 4.53 7.03
N THR A 570 25.58 5.40 6.12
CA THR A 570 25.89 6.84 6.17
C THR A 570 24.76 7.70 6.76
N SER A 571 23.55 7.15 6.88
CA SER A 571 22.39 7.88 7.38
C SER A 571 21.30 6.97 7.94
N ILE A 572 20.37 7.54 8.73
CA ILE A 572 19.19 6.83 9.22
C ILE A 572 18.27 6.42 8.07
N SER A 573 18.16 7.23 7.01
CA SER A 573 17.41 6.84 5.80
C SER A 573 17.98 5.56 5.19
N LYS A 574 19.31 5.42 5.13
CA LYS A 574 19.95 4.20 4.63
C LYS A 574 19.71 3.00 5.55
N ALA A 575 19.76 3.20 6.87
CA ALA A 575 19.43 2.15 7.84
C ALA A 575 17.98 1.65 7.67
N LEU A 576 17.04 2.54 7.37
CA LEU A 576 15.63 2.19 7.13
C LEU A 576 15.44 1.38 5.84
N GLU A 577 16.20 1.67 4.78
CA GLU A 577 16.22 0.85 3.55
C GLU A 577 16.68 -0.59 3.82
N LEU A 578 17.65 -0.76 4.72
CA LEU A 578 18.23 -2.04 5.11
C LEU A 578 17.53 -2.68 6.33
N SER A 579 16.38 -2.17 6.75
CA SER A 579 15.72 -2.52 8.02
C SER A 579 15.59 -4.02 8.30
N ASN A 580 15.20 -4.83 7.32
CA ASN A 580 15.10 -6.29 7.49
C ASN A 580 16.48 -6.94 7.68
N LEU A 581 17.47 -6.53 6.88
CA LEU A 581 18.84 -7.01 7.02
C LEU A 581 19.36 -6.71 8.42
N LEU A 582 19.18 -5.47 8.90
CA LEU A 582 19.59 -5.07 10.25
C LEU A 582 18.91 -5.92 11.34
N GLN A 583 17.59 -6.16 11.21
CA GLN A 583 16.85 -7.03 12.13
C GLN A 583 17.42 -8.46 12.14
N PHE A 584 17.73 -9.04 10.97
CA PHE A 584 18.35 -10.37 10.90
C PHE A 584 19.75 -10.38 11.51
N THR A 585 20.59 -9.39 11.20
CA THR A 585 21.94 -9.26 11.76
C THR A 585 21.90 -9.19 13.29
N CYS A 586 21.05 -8.32 13.86
CA CYS A 586 20.92 -8.20 15.32
C CYS A 586 20.31 -9.45 15.96
N GLY A 587 19.38 -10.12 15.26
CA GLY A 587 18.80 -11.39 15.73
C GLY A 587 19.80 -12.55 15.75
N CYS A 588 20.84 -12.53 14.90
CA CYS A 588 21.84 -13.59 14.80
C CYS A 588 22.82 -13.62 15.98
N ASP A 589 23.43 -12.48 16.33
CA ASP A 589 24.59 -12.42 17.25
C ASP A 589 24.59 -11.19 18.18
N SER A 590 24.99 -11.37 19.45
CA SER A 590 24.92 -10.32 20.49
C SER A 590 25.88 -9.19 20.20
N GLN A 591 27.09 -9.53 19.76
CA GLN A 591 28.11 -8.54 19.43
C GLN A 591 27.70 -7.76 18.18
N ALA A 592 27.02 -8.41 17.24
CA ALA A 592 26.46 -7.74 16.06
C ALA A 592 25.32 -6.79 16.42
N ALA A 593 24.43 -7.21 17.31
CA ALA A 593 23.38 -6.33 17.83
C ALA A 593 23.97 -5.11 18.56
N GLN A 594 24.98 -5.32 19.41
CA GLN A 594 25.62 -4.24 20.15
C GLN A 594 26.33 -3.25 19.23
N ALA A 595 27.18 -3.71 18.32
CA ALA A 595 27.90 -2.83 17.40
C ALA A 595 26.95 -2.08 16.45
N MET A 596 25.88 -2.74 16.00
CA MET A 596 24.83 -2.07 15.23
C MET A 596 24.17 -0.96 16.04
N MET A 597 23.81 -1.23 17.30
CA MET A 597 23.20 -0.21 18.17
C MET A 597 24.16 0.96 18.43
N GLU A 598 25.46 0.70 18.63
CA GLU A 598 26.48 1.74 18.77
C GLU A 598 26.54 2.67 17.55
N GLU A 599 26.40 2.13 16.34
CA GLU A 599 26.36 2.95 15.13
C GLU A 599 25.05 3.72 14.97
N LEU A 600 23.90 3.07 15.24
CA LEU A 600 22.60 3.73 15.19
C LEU A 600 22.50 4.90 16.18
N ILE A 601 23.17 4.82 17.33
CA ILE A 601 23.28 5.93 18.30
C ILE A 601 24.07 7.10 17.70
N LYS A 602 25.20 6.85 17.02
CA LYS A 602 25.99 7.92 16.38
C LYS A 602 25.20 8.62 15.29
N LEU A 603 24.52 7.86 14.43
CA LEU A 603 23.68 8.42 13.37
C LEU A 603 22.52 9.22 13.95
N SER A 604 21.78 8.67 14.92
CA SER A 604 20.61 9.33 15.51
C SER A 604 20.98 10.62 16.26
N SER A 605 22.08 10.59 17.00
CA SER A 605 22.60 11.74 17.74
C SER A 605 23.16 12.84 16.84
N SER A 606 23.43 12.57 15.56
CA SER A 606 23.82 13.60 14.58
C SER A 606 22.62 14.17 13.83
N GLU A 607 21.71 13.32 13.35
CA GLU A 607 20.60 13.71 12.47
C GLU A 607 19.43 14.35 13.23
N PHE A 608 19.14 13.91 14.47
CA PHE A 608 17.93 14.30 15.20
C PHE A 608 18.13 15.33 16.32
N THR A 609 19.30 15.97 16.41
CA THR A 609 19.62 16.99 17.44
C THR A 609 18.64 18.16 17.49
N HIS A 610 18.02 18.49 16.36
CA HIS A 610 17.07 19.59 16.21
C HIS A 610 15.65 19.23 16.67
N LEU A 611 15.36 17.95 16.89
CA LEU A 611 14.03 17.48 17.25
C LEU A 611 13.80 17.62 18.76
N GLN A 612 12.61 18.12 19.12
CA GLN A 612 12.18 18.29 20.50
C GLN A 612 10.91 17.46 20.75
N PRO A 613 10.72 16.90 21.97
CA PRO A 613 9.57 16.06 22.27
C PRO A 613 8.21 16.71 21.97
N GLU A 614 8.11 18.04 22.11
CA GLU A 614 6.89 18.82 21.86
C GLU A 614 6.45 18.83 20.39
N GLN A 615 7.35 18.51 19.45
CA GLN A 615 7.04 18.48 18.02
C GLN A 615 6.27 17.23 17.59
N PHE A 616 6.23 16.18 18.41
CA PHE A 616 5.51 14.93 18.14
C PHE A 616 4.03 14.94 18.61
N ARG A 617 3.58 16.08 19.15
CA ARG A 617 2.18 16.28 19.58
C ARG A 617 1.22 16.14 18.40
N SER A 618 0.05 15.56 18.68
CA SER A 618 -0.92 15.17 17.66
C SER A 618 -1.49 16.33 16.84
N TYR A 619 -1.39 17.58 17.31
CA TYR A 619 -1.87 18.76 16.61
C TYR A 619 -0.95 19.96 16.81
N ALA A 620 -0.57 20.62 15.72
CA ALA A 620 0.18 21.86 15.74
C ALA A 620 -0.77 23.06 15.68
N ILE A 621 -0.50 24.08 16.52
CA ILE A 621 -1.29 25.32 16.63
C ILE A 621 -1.23 26.16 15.35
N VAL A 622 -0.16 25.98 14.56
CA VAL A 622 0.20 26.71 13.34
C VAL A 622 0.68 25.70 12.30
N PRO A 623 0.54 25.95 10.98
CA PRO A 623 1.14 25.10 9.96
C PRO A 623 2.62 24.79 10.26
N VAL A 624 2.93 23.52 10.53
CA VAL A 624 4.32 23.06 10.75
C VAL A 624 5.05 23.10 9.42
N ASP A 625 6.28 23.60 9.43
CA ASP A 625 7.24 23.50 8.33
C ASP A 625 7.32 22.05 7.80
N GLN A 626 7.17 21.89 6.49
CA GLN A 626 7.20 20.59 5.82
C GLN A 626 8.49 19.81 6.10
N ASN A 627 9.64 20.51 6.19
CA ASN A 627 10.93 19.87 6.48
C ASN A 627 10.93 19.24 7.88
N MET A 628 10.40 19.94 8.87
CA MET A 628 10.27 19.43 10.23
C MET A 628 9.36 18.20 10.28
N GLN A 629 8.24 18.23 9.56
CA GLN A 629 7.34 17.07 9.48
C GLN A 629 8.03 15.84 8.88
N LYS A 630 8.84 16.05 7.83
CA LYS A 630 9.63 14.97 7.22
C LYS A 630 10.63 14.38 8.21
N SER A 631 11.33 15.21 8.98
CA SER A 631 12.24 14.74 10.05
C SER A 631 11.50 13.93 11.12
N CYS A 632 10.34 14.39 11.60
CA CYS A 632 9.52 13.65 12.58
C CYS A 632 9.07 12.29 12.04
N ASN A 633 8.62 12.23 10.78
CA ASN A 633 8.19 10.97 10.16
C ASN A 633 9.37 9.98 10.01
N THR A 634 10.56 10.47 9.67
CA THR A 634 11.78 9.64 9.62
C THR A 634 12.15 9.12 11.00
N TYR A 635 12.07 9.96 12.03
CA TYR A 635 12.31 9.57 13.43
C TYR A 635 11.33 8.50 13.90
N GLU A 636 10.04 8.63 13.58
CA GLU A 636 9.02 7.63 13.92
C GLU A 636 9.35 6.26 13.30
N ARG A 637 9.71 6.23 12.01
CA ARG A 637 10.15 4.99 11.34
C ARG A 637 11.41 4.40 11.98
N PHE A 638 12.34 5.24 12.41
CA PHE A 638 13.56 4.83 13.11
C PHE A 638 13.25 4.23 14.49
N ALA A 639 12.36 4.84 15.27
CA ALA A 639 11.90 4.28 16.55
C ALA A 639 11.26 2.90 16.36
N HIS A 640 10.45 2.73 15.32
CA HIS A 640 9.88 1.43 14.95
C HIS A 640 10.95 0.38 14.60
N LEU A 641 12.02 0.76 13.88
CA LEU A 641 13.14 -0.14 13.59
C LEU A 641 13.84 -0.59 14.89
N CYS A 642 14.17 0.33 15.79
CA CYS A 642 14.79 0.01 17.08
C CYS A 642 13.93 -0.94 17.92
N LEU A 643 12.61 -0.69 18.00
CA LEU A 643 11.70 -1.57 18.73
C LEU A 643 11.57 -2.96 18.08
N ASN A 644 11.65 -3.05 16.75
CA ASN A 644 11.69 -4.34 16.06
C ASN A 644 13.00 -5.08 16.35
N ILE A 645 14.15 -4.40 16.37
CA ILE A 645 15.44 -4.99 16.78
C ILE A 645 15.34 -5.56 18.21
N LEU A 646 14.73 -4.83 19.15
CA LEU A 646 14.50 -5.31 20.51
C LEU A 646 13.57 -6.52 20.57
N CYS A 647 12.60 -6.59 19.64
CA CYS A 647 11.74 -7.76 19.51
C CYS A 647 12.52 -8.99 19.03
N GLU A 648 13.48 -8.82 18.12
CA GLU A 648 14.36 -9.91 17.65
C GLU A 648 15.35 -10.35 18.74
N ARG A 649 15.84 -9.40 19.56
CA ARG A 649 16.82 -9.67 20.62
C ARG A 649 16.55 -8.91 21.91
N GLN A 650 16.07 -9.62 22.92
CA GLN A 650 15.70 -9.09 24.23
C GLN A 650 16.87 -9.17 25.23
N GLU A 651 17.91 -8.36 25.01
CA GLU A 651 19.11 -8.30 25.86
C GLU A 651 19.29 -6.91 26.51
N PRO A 652 19.88 -6.84 27.72
CA PRO A 652 20.09 -5.57 28.44
C PRO A 652 20.91 -4.54 27.66
N GLU A 653 21.96 -4.98 26.96
CA GLU A 653 22.87 -4.12 26.19
C GLU A 653 22.14 -3.48 25.00
N VAL A 654 21.29 -4.25 24.31
CA VAL A 654 20.45 -3.75 23.20
C VAL A 654 19.41 -2.76 23.74
N LEU A 655 18.76 -3.07 24.86
CA LEU A 655 17.82 -2.16 25.52
C LEU A 655 18.48 -0.84 25.92
N GLN A 656 19.70 -0.90 26.47
CA GLN A 656 20.47 0.28 26.83
C GLN A 656 20.83 1.10 25.58
N GLY A 657 21.26 0.44 24.50
CA GLY A 657 21.55 1.10 23.23
C GLY A 657 20.32 1.81 22.66
N ILE A 658 19.14 1.18 22.74
CA ILE A 658 17.88 1.79 22.28
C ILE A 658 17.50 3.00 23.15
N SER A 659 17.70 2.92 24.46
CA SER A 659 17.43 4.04 25.37
C SER A 659 18.33 5.24 25.08
N GLN A 660 19.56 5.02 24.60
CA GLN A 660 20.47 6.09 24.16
C GLN A 660 20.12 6.60 22.76
N ALA A 661 19.72 5.72 21.86
CA ALA A 661 19.37 6.08 20.49
C ALA A 661 18.06 6.88 20.40
N LEU A 662 17.12 6.66 21.35
CA LEU A 662 15.78 7.23 21.35
C LEU A 662 15.49 8.03 22.64
N PRO A 663 15.77 9.35 22.66
CA PRO A 663 15.32 10.23 23.74
C PRO A 663 13.79 10.21 23.90
N VAL A 664 13.09 10.15 22.77
CA VAL A 664 11.64 9.94 22.70
C VAL A 664 11.36 8.55 22.15
N VAL A 665 10.82 7.67 22.98
CA VAL A 665 10.35 6.35 22.54
C VAL A 665 8.91 6.49 22.10
N MET A 666 8.57 5.97 20.93
CA MET A 666 7.21 6.05 20.42
C MET A 666 6.77 4.78 19.71
N LEU A 667 5.48 4.48 19.85
CA LEU A 667 4.80 3.43 19.11
C LEU A 667 3.49 4.00 18.57
N ASN A 668 3.35 4.01 17.25
CA ASN A 668 2.12 4.37 16.56
C ASN A 668 1.65 3.19 15.70
N SER A 669 1.02 2.21 16.35
CA SER A 669 0.70 0.93 15.72
C SER A 669 -0.37 0.19 16.51
N SER A 670 -0.77 -0.97 15.99
CA SER A 670 -1.55 -1.94 16.76
C SER A 670 -0.68 -2.60 17.84
N ILE A 671 -1.29 -2.97 18.98
CA ILE A 671 -0.64 -3.71 20.11
C ILE A 671 -0.04 -5.07 19.72
N ASN A 672 -0.38 -5.45 18.52
CA ASN A 672 -0.26 -6.71 17.85
C ASN A 672 1.01 -6.72 16.93
N SER A 673 1.61 -5.54 16.72
CA SER A 673 2.85 -5.40 15.97
C SER A 673 4.10 -5.88 16.72
N ARG A 674 5.14 -6.28 15.96
CA ARG A 674 6.47 -6.65 16.52
C ARG A 674 7.05 -5.56 17.42
N GLY A 675 6.93 -4.30 16.99
CA GLY A 675 7.33 -3.15 17.79
C GLY A 675 6.59 -3.03 19.13
N ALA A 676 5.34 -3.50 19.22
CA ALA A 676 4.61 -3.54 20.49
C ALA A 676 5.15 -4.63 21.44
N THR A 677 5.59 -5.78 20.93
CA THR A 677 6.30 -6.80 21.74
C THR A 677 7.63 -6.27 22.24
N GLY A 678 8.43 -5.65 21.36
CA GLY A 678 9.69 -5.00 21.75
C GLY A 678 9.47 -3.88 22.78
N LEU A 679 8.47 -3.04 22.58
CA LEU A 679 8.10 -1.99 23.53
C LEU A 679 7.66 -2.54 24.88
N LYS A 680 6.88 -3.62 24.90
CA LYS A 680 6.47 -4.26 26.15
C LYS A 680 7.69 -4.72 26.94
N TYR A 681 8.65 -5.37 26.28
CA TYR A 681 9.92 -5.76 26.92
C TYR A 681 10.69 -4.53 27.40
N TYR A 682 10.76 -3.47 26.58
CA TYR A 682 11.38 -2.20 26.94
C TYR A 682 10.81 -1.65 28.26
N ILE A 683 9.48 -1.47 28.35
CA ILE A 683 8.81 -0.90 29.51
C ILE A 683 8.97 -1.78 30.75
N GLN A 684 8.86 -3.10 30.60
CA GLN A 684 8.98 -4.05 31.72
C GLN A 684 10.37 -4.07 32.35
N ASN A 685 11.40 -3.69 31.60
CA ASN A 685 12.80 -3.66 32.03
C ASN A 685 13.35 -2.23 32.20
N LEU A 686 12.48 -1.20 32.20
CA LEU A 686 12.89 0.16 32.53
C LEU A 686 13.30 0.27 34.00
N HIS A 687 14.46 0.86 34.24
CA HIS A 687 14.92 1.25 35.57
C HIS A 687 15.00 2.77 35.67
N SER A 688 14.91 3.31 36.89
CA SER A 688 14.90 4.75 37.15
C SER A 688 16.12 5.50 36.62
N ALA A 689 17.24 4.81 36.36
CA ALA A 689 18.46 5.40 35.80
C ALA A 689 18.41 5.63 34.28
N ASN A 690 17.51 4.96 33.54
CA ASN A 690 17.48 4.93 32.07
C ASN A 690 16.08 5.23 31.50
N LEU A 691 15.30 6.10 32.14
CA LEU A 691 13.99 6.51 31.62
C LEU A 691 14.17 7.39 30.37
N PRO A 692 13.37 7.18 29.31
CA PRO A 692 13.35 8.10 28.18
C PRO A 692 12.78 9.46 28.60
N ASP A 693 13.12 10.52 27.88
CA ASP A 693 12.60 11.87 28.14
C ASP A 693 11.08 11.90 27.99
N ARG A 694 10.55 11.09 27.06
CA ARG A 694 9.13 10.95 26.78
C ARG A 694 8.82 9.61 26.13
N LEU A 695 7.71 8.98 26.55
CA LEU A 695 7.14 7.80 25.92
C LEU A 695 5.79 8.14 25.29
N ILE A 696 5.63 7.91 23.99
CA ILE A 696 4.40 8.22 23.24
C ILE A 696 3.77 6.93 22.73
N LEU A 697 2.59 6.59 23.23
CA LEU A 697 1.84 5.39 22.86
C LEU A 697 0.55 5.76 22.15
N LYS A 698 0.51 5.58 20.82
CA LYS A 698 -0.67 5.75 19.99
C LYS A 698 -1.12 4.39 19.49
N ILE A 699 -2.17 3.86 20.12
CA ILE A 699 -2.65 2.51 19.88
C ILE A 699 -3.93 2.56 19.05
N HIS A 700 -3.87 1.95 17.86
CA HIS A 700 -4.96 1.91 16.89
C HIS A 700 -5.30 0.46 16.51
N ARG A 701 -6.52 0.22 15.99
CA ARG A 701 -6.92 -1.07 15.37
C ARG A 701 -6.75 -2.29 16.29
N SER A 702 -7.39 -2.25 17.47
CA SER A 702 -7.55 -3.39 18.40
C SER A 702 -8.82 -3.17 19.23
N THR A 703 -9.36 -4.21 19.88
CA THR A 703 -10.48 -4.02 20.83
C THR A 703 -9.99 -3.25 22.06
N ASP A 704 -10.87 -2.47 22.70
CA ASP A 704 -10.45 -1.70 23.88
C ASP A 704 -10.05 -2.61 25.05
N ARG A 705 -10.59 -3.83 25.11
CA ARG A 705 -10.18 -4.87 26.06
C ARG A 705 -8.72 -5.26 25.87
N ASP A 706 -8.31 -5.54 24.64
CA ASP A 706 -6.95 -5.98 24.35
C ASP A 706 -5.95 -4.84 24.60
N LYS A 707 -6.32 -3.59 24.30
CA LYS A 707 -5.50 -2.41 24.62
C LYS A 707 -5.25 -2.30 26.12
N VAL A 708 -6.30 -2.39 26.93
CA VAL A 708 -6.17 -2.32 28.40
C VAL A 708 -5.35 -3.51 28.92
N GLN A 709 -5.56 -4.71 28.40
CA GLN A 709 -4.77 -5.89 28.77
C GLN A 709 -3.29 -5.72 28.41
N TYR A 710 -2.97 -5.20 27.23
CA TYR A 710 -1.61 -4.91 26.82
C TYR A 710 -0.96 -3.86 27.74
N LEU A 711 -1.67 -2.78 28.07
CA LEU A 711 -1.18 -1.76 29.00
C LEU A 711 -0.98 -2.32 30.42
N GLN A 712 -1.86 -3.22 30.89
CA GLN A 712 -1.68 -3.94 32.15
C GLN A 712 -0.40 -4.78 32.16
N GLN A 713 -0.07 -5.40 31.03
CA GLN A 713 1.16 -6.18 30.87
C GLN A 713 2.40 -5.28 30.77
N CYS A 714 2.30 -4.09 30.19
CA CYS A 714 3.42 -3.15 30.10
C CYS A 714 3.73 -2.52 31.46
N PHE A 715 2.72 -1.98 32.14
CA PHE A 715 2.87 -1.22 33.39
C PHE A 715 2.53 -2.07 34.61
N THR A 716 3.25 -3.18 34.80
CA THR A 716 3.09 -4.06 35.97
C THR A 716 3.67 -3.47 37.26
N THR A 717 4.65 -2.57 37.13
CA THR A 717 5.32 -1.86 38.21
C THR A 717 5.13 -0.35 38.06
N SER A 718 5.25 0.39 39.17
CA SER A 718 5.16 1.85 39.12
C SER A 718 6.46 2.47 38.60
N LEU A 719 6.33 3.39 37.64
CA LEU A 719 7.43 4.12 37.00
C LEU A 719 7.33 5.62 37.33
N PRO A 720 7.66 6.04 38.57
CA PRO A 720 7.64 7.44 38.95
C PRO A 720 8.76 8.19 38.21
N GLY A 721 8.39 9.10 37.31
CA GLY A 721 9.33 9.87 36.48
C GLY A 721 9.11 9.68 34.98
N LEU A 722 8.47 8.59 34.56
CA LEU A 722 8.17 8.34 33.14
C LEU A 722 7.11 9.32 32.64
N ARG A 723 7.48 10.23 31.74
CA ARG A 723 6.54 11.09 31.04
C ARG A 723 5.86 10.30 29.93
N LEU A 724 4.57 10.02 30.10
CA LEU A 724 3.79 9.20 29.18
C LEU A 724 2.72 10.04 28.47
N ASP A 725 2.67 9.91 27.15
CA ASP A 725 1.59 10.40 26.30
C ASP A 725 0.83 9.18 25.79
N LEU A 726 -0.42 8.98 26.21
CA LEU A 726 -1.22 7.79 25.89
C LEU A 726 -2.46 8.18 25.07
N THR A 727 -2.54 7.68 23.84
CA THR A 727 -3.73 7.79 22.99
C THR A 727 -4.27 6.40 22.63
N LEU A 728 -5.51 6.14 23.01
CA LEU A 728 -6.28 4.95 22.64
C LEU A 728 -7.41 5.37 21.71
N TRP A 729 -7.32 4.98 20.44
CA TRP A 729 -8.34 5.33 19.46
C TRP A 729 -9.39 4.23 19.32
N GLY A 730 -10.68 4.57 19.41
CA GLY A 730 -11.75 3.61 19.15
C GLY A 730 -11.88 3.32 17.65
N GLY A 731 -11.85 2.04 17.26
CA GLY A 731 -12.08 1.63 15.87
C GLY A 731 -13.56 1.63 15.52
N SER A 732 -13.89 1.73 14.22
CA SER A 732 -15.25 1.59 13.69
C SER A 732 -15.78 0.14 13.70
N GLY A 733 -15.00 -0.82 14.19
CA GLY A 733 -15.33 -2.24 14.23
C GLY A 733 -16.32 -2.62 15.32
N VAL A 734 -16.97 -3.77 15.15
CA VAL A 734 -17.92 -4.37 16.10
C VAL A 734 -17.13 -5.25 17.07
N GLY A 735 -17.04 -4.87 18.35
CA GLY A 735 -16.43 -5.70 19.40
C GLY A 735 -15.68 -4.91 20.46
N ALA A 736 -16.31 -4.74 21.62
CA ALA A 736 -15.83 -4.13 22.87
C ALA A 736 -15.27 -2.69 22.78
N HIS A 737 -16.12 -1.76 23.22
CA HIS A 737 -15.85 -0.34 23.35
C HIS A 737 -15.52 0.01 24.82
N PHE A 738 -15.03 1.21 25.12
CA PHE A 738 -14.92 1.71 26.50
C PHE A 738 -16.30 2.06 27.12
N ASP A 739 -17.37 1.35 26.74
CA ASP A 739 -18.72 1.52 27.28
C ASP A 739 -18.92 0.85 28.65
N SER A 740 -18.02 -0.06 29.03
CA SER A 740 -18.01 -0.77 30.31
C SER A 740 -17.22 -0.04 31.41
N PRO A 741 -17.84 0.27 32.57
CA PRO A 741 -17.15 0.82 33.73
C PRO A 741 -16.02 -0.06 34.28
N ASP A 742 -16.12 -1.39 34.15
CA ASP A 742 -15.08 -2.30 34.63
C ASP A 742 -13.80 -2.17 33.80
N LEU A 743 -13.95 -1.94 32.50
CA LEU A 743 -12.81 -1.77 31.60
C LEU A 743 -12.08 -0.46 31.86
N THR A 744 -12.83 0.63 32.04
CA THR A 744 -12.26 1.94 32.37
C THR A 744 -11.69 1.99 33.79
N ALA A 745 -12.26 1.23 34.74
CA ALA A 745 -11.67 1.04 36.08
C ALA A 745 -10.33 0.29 36.00
N LYS A 746 -10.23 -0.74 35.15
CA LYS A 746 -8.94 -1.40 34.88
C LYS A 746 -7.95 -0.44 34.26
N LEU A 747 -8.34 0.38 33.29
CA LEU A 747 -7.48 1.41 32.72
C LEU A 747 -7.00 2.40 33.80
N ALA A 748 -7.90 2.94 34.63
CA ALA A 748 -7.55 3.83 35.72
C ALA A 748 -6.56 3.17 36.72
N SER A 749 -6.70 1.87 36.96
CA SER A 749 -5.78 1.11 37.81
C SER A 749 -4.37 1.00 37.21
N VAL A 750 -4.26 0.85 35.88
CA VAL A 750 -2.98 0.84 35.17
C VAL A 750 -2.33 2.22 35.22
N LEU A 751 -3.11 3.27 34.98
CA LEU A 751 -2.60 4.64 34.95
C LEU A 751 -2.07 5.12 36.31
N LYS A 752 -2.50 4.50 37.41
CA LYS A 752 -1.89 4.71 38.74
C LYS A 752 -0.39 4.38 38.77
N ASN A 753 0.08 3.45 37.94
CA ASN A 753 1.49 3.06 37.88
C ASN A 753 2.35 4.08 37.12
N VAL A 754 1.74 5.04 36.41
CA VAL A 754 2.41 6.09 35.62
C VAL A 754 1.94 7.48 36.05
N PRO A 755 2.30 7.93 37.26
CA PRO A 755 1.78 9.18 37.84
C PRO A 755 2.20 10.45 37.09
N CYS A 756 3.18 10.36 36.18
CA CYS A 756 3.66 11.45 35.34
C CYS A 756 3.04 11.46 33.93
N LEU A 757 1.85 10.85 33.76
CA LEU A 757 1.04 10.94 32.55
C LEU A 757 0.79 12.40 32.15
N ARG A 758 1.06 12.73 30.89
CA ARG A 758 0.90 14.09 30.32
C ARG A 758 -0.25 14.16 29.34
N GLU A 759 -0.49 13.14 28.52
CA GLU A 759 -1.60 13.10 27.57
C GLU A 759 -2.45 11.84 27.81
N LEU A 760 -3.78 12.03 27.84
CA LEU A 760 -4.76 10.96 27.82
C LEU A 760 -5.77 11.22 26.71
N GLY A 761 -5.60 10.52 25.58
CA GLY A 761 -6.51 10.52 24.46
C GLY A 761 -7.40 9.28 24.46
N LEU A 762 -8.72 9.48 24.51
CA LEU A 762 -9.75 8.44 24.43
C LEU A 762 -10.76 8.75 23.32
N SER A 763 -10.29 9.34 22.22
CA SER A 763 -11.14 9.75 21.10
C SER A 763 -11.86 8.55 20.47
N GLY A 764 -13.16 8.69 20.19
CA GLY A 764 -13.95 7.70 19.44
C GLY A 764 -14.15 6.36 20.15
N THR A 765 -13.92 6.28 21.45
CA THR A 765 -13.94 5.05 22.25
C THR A 765 -15.34 4.62 22.72
N LYS A 766 -16.37 5.37 22.33
CA LYS A 766 -17.78 5.22 22.74
C LYS A 766 -17.98 5.26 24.26
N LEU A 767 -17.21 6.10 24.95
CA LEU A 767 -17.41 6.36 26.37
C LEU A 767 -18.87 6.79 26.67
N THR A 768 -19.42 6.20 27.72
CA THR A 768 -20.69 6.58 28.36
C THR A 768 -20.41 7.27 29.70
N PRO A 769 -21.37 8.01 30.30
CA PRO A 769 -21.19 8.64 31.61
C PRO A 769 -20.77 7.64 32.70
N ALA A 770 -21.39 6.46 32.72
CA ALA A 770 -21.07 5.41 33.68
C ALA A 770 -19.64 4.88 33.51
N SER A 771 -19.19 4.71 32.27
CA SER A 771 -17.82 4.28 31.99
C SER A 771 -16.77 5.38 32.20
N LEU A 772 -17.13 6.66 32.06
CA LEU A 772 -16.22 7.78 32.32
C LEU A 772 -15.93 7.94 33.83
N GLN A 773 -16.89 7.60 34.68
CA GLN A 773 -16.82 7.81 36.12
C GLN A 773 -15.58 7.19 36.81
N PRO A 774 -15.20 5.91 36.57
CA PRO A 774 -13.97 5.34 37.10
C PRO A 774 -12.69 6.09 36.68
N LEU A 775 -12.63 6.60 35.44
CA LEU A 775 -11.47 7.37 34.97
C LEU A 775 -11.37 8.71 35.69
N VAL A 776 -12.50 9.41 35.81
CA VAL A 776 -12.60 10.68 36.54
C VAL A 776 -12.20 10.51 38.01
N GLN A 777 -12.62 9.42 38.67
CA GLN A 777 -12.17 9.10 40.03
C GLN A 777 -10.65 8.81 40.09
N GLY A 778 -10.09 8.30 39.00
CA GLY A 778 -8.66 8.06 38.82
C GLY A 778 -7.82 9.32 38.61
N PHE A 779 -8.41 10.46 38.22
CA PHE A 779 -7.67 11.71 37.93
C PHE A 779 -6.81 12.21 39.09
N ARG A 780 -7.18 11.87 40.34
CA ARG A 780 -6.33 12.14 41.53
C ARG A 780 -4.93 11.51 41.46
N HIS A 781 -4.73 10.52 40.61
CA HIS A 781 -3.45 9.85 40.37
C HIS A 781 -2.71 10.40 39.13
N MET A 782 -3.31 11.33 38.39
CA MET A 782 -2.82 11.90 37.13
C MET A 782 -2.72 13.41 37.22
N SER A 783 -2.25 13.95 38.35
CA SER A 783 -2.28 15.39 38.63
C SER A 783 -1.45 16.23 37.65
N LEU A 784 -0.48 15.61 36.96
CA LEU A 784 0.39 16.22 35.95
C LEU A 784 -0.18 16.16 34.52
N LEU A 785 -1.43 15.74 34.34
CA LEU A 785 -2.08 15.66 33.03
C LEU A 785 -2.14 17.05 32.38
N GLU A 786 -1.56 17.16 31.18
CA GLU A 786 -1.51 18.37 30.36
C GLU A 786 -2.56 18.34 29.25
N GLU A 787 -2.93 17.16 28.74
CA GLU A 787 -3.88 17.01 27.65
C GLU A 787 -4.91 15.92 27.93
N LEU A 788 -6.19 16.28 27.76
CA LEU A 788 -7.32 15.35 27.82
C LEU A 788 -8.12 15.47 26.52
N ASN A 789 -8.16 14.39 25.75
CA ASN A 789 -8.96 14.31 24.53
C ASN A 789 -10.06 13.25 24.68
N LEU A 790 -11.31 13.69 24.65
CA LEU A 790 -12.52 12.85 24.68
C LEU A 790 -13.36 12.99 23.40
N ASP A 791 -12.74 13.42 22.30
CA ASP A 791 -13.43 13.68 21.03
C ASP A 791 -14.23 12.47 20.54
N PHE A 792 -15.29 12.71 19.78
CA PHE A 792 -16.09 11.67 19.11
C PHE A 792 -16.71 10.62 20.05
N ASN A 793 -16.91 10.95 21.33
CA ASN A 793 -17.65 10.11 22.28
C ASN A 793 -19.11 10.54 22.39
N LEU A 794 -19.88 10.25 21.34
CA LEU A 794 -21.28 10.69 21.16
C LEU A 794 -22.26 10.25 22.27
N TYR A 795 -21.90 9.25 23.08
CA TYR A 795 -22.74 8.73 24.17
C TYR A 795 -22.52 9.43 25.52
N LEU A 796 -21.58 10.38 25.61
CA LEU A 796 -21.37 11.14 26.85
C LEU A 796 -22.54 12.08 27.14
N GLY A 797 -22.89 12.97 26.20
CA GLY A 797 -23.93 13.98 26.40
C GLY A 797 -23.70 14.85 27.65
N ASP A 798 -24.77 15.48 28.13
CA ASP A 798 -24.71 16.36 29.30
C ASP A 798 -24.36 15.61 30.61
N ALA A 799 -24.87 14.39 30.78
CA ALA A 799 -24.55 13.55 31.93
C ALA A 799 -23.06 13.18 32.00
N GLY A 800 -22.39 13.03 30.86
CA GLY A 800 -20.94 12.82 30.82
C GLY A 800 -20.18 14.05 31.31
N MET A 801 -20.68 15.26 31.05
CA MET A 801 -20.07 16.51 31.52
C MET A 801 -20.29 16.70 33.03
N GLU A 802 -21.46 16.31 33.56
CA GLU A 802 -21.72 16.26 35.00
C GLU A 802 -20.78 15.31 35.74
N VAL A 803 -20.35 14.22 35.09
CA VAL A 803 -19.31 13.33 35.63
C VAL A 803 -17.93 13.99 35.52
N LEU A 804 -17.58 14.54 34.36
CA LEU A 804 -16.28 15.15 34.10
C LEU A 804 -15.95 16.30 35.05
N GLN A 805 -16.94 17.15 35.36
CA GLN A 805 -16.73 18.33 36.22
C GLN A 805 -16.15 17.97 37.60
N VAL A 806 -16.49 16.80 38.15
CA VAL A 806 -16.03 16.31 39.46
C VAL A 806 -14.52 16.03 39.46
N GLY A 807 -13.96 15.70 38.28
CA GLY A 807 -12.55 15.37 38.12
C GLY A 807 -11.64 16.55 37.81
N LEU A 808 -12.16 17.63 37.22
CA LEU A 808 -11.34 18.72 36.67
C LEU A 808 -10.46 19.40 37.73
N SER A 809 -10.93 19.50 38.98
CA SER A 809 -10.13 20.04 40.09
C SER A 809 -8.91 19.17 40.46
N SER A 810 -8.90 17.90 40.05
CA SER A 810 -7.79 16.97 40.30
C SER A 810 -6.68 17.04 39.24
N VAL A 811 -6.90 17.77 38.14
CA VAL A 811 -5.96 17.93 37.01
C VAL A 811 -5.67 19.41 36.73
N PRO A 812 -5.05 20.15 37.68
CA PRO A 812 -4.87 21.60 37.58
C PRO A 812 -3.87 22.02 36.48
N HIS A 813 -3.06 21.09 35.99
CA HIS A 813 -2.05 21.34 34.96
C HIS A 813 -2.56 21.16 33.52
N LEU A 814 -3.88 20.92 33.35
CA LEU A 814 -4.48 20.72 32.04
C LEU A 814 -4.29 21.97 31.17
N ALA A 815 -3.57 21.80 30.07
CA ALA A 815 -3.25 22.80 29.07
C ALA A 815 -4.11 22.63 27.79
N VAL A 816 -4.61 21.42 27.53
CA VAL A 816 -5.42 21.10 26.34
C VAL A 816 -6.63 20.28 26.78
N LEU A 817 -7.83 20.78 26.45
CA LEU A 817 -9.08 20.05 26.64
C LEU A 817 -9.84 19.96 25.30
N ARG A 818 -10.02 18.75 24.80
CA ARG A 818 -10.82 18.48 23.60
C ARG A 818 -12.00 17.58 23.92
N ILE A 819 -13.20 18.07 23.63
CA ILE A 819 -14.47 17.40 23.82
C ILE A 819 -15.37 17.60 22.60
N ARG A 820 -14.80 17.49 21.40
CA ARG A 820 -15.51 17.63 20.12
C ARG A 820 -16.48 16.47 19.89
N TYR A 821 -17.66 16.72 19.31
CA TYR A 821 -18.62 15.67 18.98
C TYR A 821 -18.95 14.73 20.18
N VAL A 822 -19.19 15.29 21.37
CA VAL A 822 -19.62 14.51 22.55
C VAL A 822 -21.13 14.60 22.83
N ASN A 823 -21.88 15.25 21.93
CA ASN A 823 -23.31 15.51 22.04
C ASN A 823 -23.70 16.35 23.27
N MET A 824 -22.80 17.24 23.72
CA MET A 824 -23.07 18.21 24.79
C MET A 824 -24.03 19.29 24.31
N THR A 825 -24.94 19.72 25.19
CA THR A 825 -25.88 20.83 24.99
C THR A 825 -25.57 22.00 25.92
N ALA A 826 -26.45 23.01 25.95
CA ALA A 826 -26.37 24.14 26.88
C ALA A 826 -26.31 23.68 28.35
N VAL A 827 -27.01 22.59 28.70
CA VAL A 827 -27.07 22.06 30.07
C VAL A 827 -25.70 21.52 30.50
N GLY A 828 -25.06 20.69 29.67
CA GLY A 828 -23.74 20.14 29.96
C GLY A 828 -22.67 21.23 30.07
N MET A 829 -22.69 22.24 29.19
CA MET A 829 -21.75 23.36 29.28
C MET A 829 -21.98 24.21 30.53
N SER A 830 -23.24 24.45 30.91
CA SER A 830 -23.56 25.21 32.12
C SER A 830 -23.17 24.47 33.40
N SER A 831 -23.21 23.14 33.37
CA SER A 831 -22.70 22.28 34.44
C SER A 831 -21.17 22.32 34.51
N LEU A 832 -20.49 22.18 33.37
CA LEU A 832 -19.02 22.08 33.30
C LEU A 832 -18.30 23.40 33.57
N ALA A 833 -18.80 24.53 33.03
CA ALA A 833 -18.09 25.81 33.00
C ALA A 833 -17.56 26.26 34.38
N PRO A 834 -18.35 26.25 35.48
CA PRO A 834 -17.90 26.70 36.79
C PRO A 834 -16.66 25.96 37.31
N TYR A 835 -16.51 24.68 36.96
CA TYR A 835 -15.39 23.84 37.41
C TYR A 835 -14.13 24.01 36.57
N MET A 836 -14.25 24.59 35.38
CA MET A 836 -13.10 24.91 34.54
C MET A 836 -12.30 26.12 35.07
N CYS A 837 -12.85 26.92 36.00
CA CYS A 837 -12.19 28.14 36.50
C CYS A 837 -10.78 27.91 37.09
N HIS A 838 -10.49 26.68 37.54
CA HIS A 838 -9.19 26.28 38.08
C HIS A 838 -8.13 26.01 37.00
N LEU A 839 -8.53 25.86 35.73
CA LEU A 839 -7.64 25.55 34.61
C LEU A 839 -6.99 26.81 34.03
N VAL A 840 -6.36 27.63 34.88
CA VAL A 840 -5.75 28.91 34.47
C VAL A 840 -4.64 28.76 33.42
N GLY A 841 -4.04 27.58 33.35
CA GLY A 841 -3.01 27.20 32.38
C GLY A 841 -3.54 26.68 31.04
N LEU A 842 -4.87 26.64 30.83
CA LEU A 842 -5.49 26.13 29.61
C LEU A 842 -5.06 26.97 28.40
N ARG A 843 -4.44 26.31 27.42
CA ARG A 843 -3.95 26.88 26.17
C ARG A 843 -4.85 26.55 24.99
N GLU A 844 -5.53 25.40 25.03
CA GLU A 844 -6.45 24.98 23.99
C GLU A 844 -7.75 24.46 24.58
N LEU A 845 -8.85 24.98 24.06
CA LEU A 845 -10.19 24.50 24.31
C LEU A 845 -10.90 24.24 22.98
N ASP A 846 -11.18 22.96 22.71
CA ASP A 846 -12.00 22.53 21.58
C ASP A 846 -13.29 21.89 22.10
N ILE A 847 -14.40 22.60 21.88
CA ILE A 847 -15.75 22.12 22.19
C ILE A 847 -16.63 22.08 20.93
N SER A 848 -16.00 22.07 19.75
CA SER A 848 -16.69 22.12 18.47
C SER A 848 -17.65 20.95 18.25
N ASN A 849 -18.59 21.15 17.34
CA ASN A 849 -19.60 20.14 16.99
C ASN A 849 -20.46 19.65 18.19
N ASN A 850 -20.69 20.53 19.18
CA ASN A 850 -21.63 20.33 20.29
C ASN A 850 -22.72 21.40 20.26
N LYS A 851 -23.98 21.06 20.54
CA LYS A 851 -25.11 21.99 20.42
C LYS A 851 -25.30 22.84 21.69
N ILE A 852 -24.26 23.57 22.09
CA ILE A 852 -24.28 24.39 23.32
C ILE A 852 -25.18 25.64 23.17
N GLY A 853 -25.29 26.20 21.96
CA GLY A 853 -26.06 27.41 21.69
C GLY A 853 -25.62 28.64 22.51
N ASP A 854 -26.38 29.72 22.39
CA ASP A 854 -26.06 30.98 23.09
C ASP A 854 -26.11 30.86 24.62
N THR A 855 -27.02 30.04 25.17
CA THR A 855 -27.15 29.81 26.62
C THR A 855 -25.94 29.08 27.20
N GLY A 856 -25.46 28.03 26.52
CA GLY A 856 -24.24 27.35 26.96
C GLY A 856 -23.00 28.24 26.83
N LEU A 857 -22.97 29.08 25.77
CA LEU A 857 -21.92 30.07 25.58
C LEU A 857 -21.89 31.10 26.71
N GLU A 858 -23.03 31.61 27.16
CA GLU A 858 -23.13 32.53 28.30
C GLU A 858 -22.41 31.98 29.53
N SER A 859 -22.66 30.71 29.89
CA SER A 859 -21.95 30.03 30.98
C SER A 859 -20.44 29.97 30.74
N LEU A 860 -19.98 29.63 29.53
CA LEU A 860 -18.56 29.60 29.18
C LEU A 860 -17.90 30.99 29.27
N THR A 861 -18.59 32.06 28.87
CA THR A 861 -18.05 33.43 28.92
C THR A 861 -17.74 33.93 30.32
N THR A 862 -18.39 33.36 31.35
CA THR A 862 -18.09 33.69 32.75
C THR A 862 -16.71 33.22 33.20
N VAL A 863 -16.18 32.15 32.59
CA VAL A 863 -14.90 31.55 32.95
C VAL A 863 -13.79 31.78 31.94
N LEU A 864 -14.10 32.05 30.66
CA LEU A 864 -13.10 32.34 29.63
C LEU A 864 -12.00 33.34 30.07
N PRO A 865 -12.31 34.46 30.76
CA PRO A 865 -11.28 35.40 31.20
C PRO A 865 -10.21 34.84 32.14
N THR A 866 -10.46 33.69 32.80
CA THR A 866 -9.47 33.06 33.69
C THR A 866 -8.40 32.29 32.90
N PHE A 867 -8.64 31.95 31.64
CA PHE A 867 -7.72 31.22 30.76
C PHE A 867 -6.67 32.17 30.15
N THR A 868 -5.85 32.78 31.00
CA THR A 868 -4.84 33.78 30.59
C THR A 868 -3.76 33.22 29.64
N ALA A 869 -3.61 31.89 29.58
CA ALA A 869 -2.70 31.20 28.67
C ALA A 869 -3.34 30.74 27.35
N MET A 870 -4.62 31.06 27.10
CA MET A 870 -5.36 30.59 25.93
C MET A 870 -4.69 31.00 24.62
N GLN A 871 -4.46 30.02 23.75
CA GLN A 871 -3.86 30.14 22.43
C GLN A 871 -4.82 29.65 21.34
N VAL A 872 -5.64 28.64 21.60
CA VAL A 872 -6.56 28.05 20.63
C VAL A 872 -7.95 27.93 21.23
N LEU A 873 -8.94 28.54 20.57
CA LEU A 873 -10.34 28.41 20.91
C LEU A 873 -11.14 27.96 19.68
N ASP A 874 -11.63 26.73 19.71
CA ASP A 874 -12.47 26.16 18.66
C ASP A 874 -13.92 26.00 19.15
N LEU A 875 -14.79 26.82 18.59
CA LEU A 875 -16.22 26.87 18.82
C LEU A 875 -16.99 26.53 17.53
N SER A 876 -16.37 25.85 16.57
CA SER A 876 -17.02 25.56 15.29
C SER A 876 -18.26 24.68 15.45
N ARG A 877 -19.31 24.99 14.69
CA ARG A 877 -20.59 24.25 14.68
C ARG A 877 -21.21 24.05 16.07
N THR A 878 -21.20 25.10 16.89
CA THR A 878 -21.72 25.07 18.27
C THR A 878 -23.14 25.62 18.43
N GLY A 879 -23.70 26.17 17.34
CA GLY A 879 -25.03 26.77 17.32
C GLY A 879 -25.04 28.22 17.86
N ILE A 880 -23.90 28.90 17.80
CA ILE A 880 -23.76 30.30 18.23
C ILE A 880 -24.45 31.22 17.21
N SER A 881 -25.24 32.15 17.73
CA SER A 881 -25.94 33.17 16.95
C SER A 881 -25.28 34.55 17.08
N PRO A 882 -25.78 35.60 16.39
CA PRO A 882 -25.29 36.96 16.60
C PRO A 882 -25.48 37.44 18.05
N ILE A 883 -26.45 36.88 18.79
CA ILE A 883 -26.67 37.21 20.21
C ILE A 883 -25.54 36.61 21.06
N GLY A 884 -25.20 35.33 20.85
CA GLY A 884 -24.09 34.69 21.53
C GLY A 884 -22.76 35.40 21.29
N MET A 885 -22.50 35.88 20.06
CA MET A 885 -21.30 36.67 19.76
C MET A 885 -21.19 37.96 20.59
N ARG A 886 -22.31 38.64 20.85
CA ARG A 886 -22.31 39.84 21.71
C ARG A 886 -21.90 39.52 23.14
N THR A 887 -22.25 38.34 23.64
CA THR A 887 -21.85 37.86 24.97
C THR A 887 -20.39 37.40 24.99
N LEU A 888 -19.90 36.78 23.90
CA LEU A 888 -18.55 36.24 23.80
C LEU A 888 -17.46 37.33 23.68
N VAL A 889 -17.71 38.35 22.88
CA VAL A 889 -16.72 39.40 22.54
C VAL A 889 -16.08 40.07 23.77
N PRO A 890 -16.81 40.48 24.82
CA PRO A 890 -16.23 41.03 26.04
C PRO A 890 -15.23 40.09 26.73
N ALA A 891 -15.48 38.77 26.72
CA ALA A 891 -14.58 37.78 27.29
C ALA A 891 -13.34 37.58 26.41
N LEU A 892 -13.51 37.53 25.08
CA LEU A 892 -12.39 37.40 24.13
C LEU A 892 -11.38 38.53 24.26
N CYS A 893 -11.80 39.76 24.59
CA CYS A 893 -10.89 40.90 24.81
C CYS A 893 -9.81 40.65 25.86
N LYS A 894 -10.00 39.67 26.75
CA LYS A 894 -9.02 39.30 27.79
C LYS A 894 -8.01 38.25 27.31
N LEU A 895 -8.28 37.57 26.20
CA LEU A 895 -7.45 36.50 25.64
C LEU A 895 -6.39 37.05 24.68
N THR A 896 -5.52 37.93 25.16
CA THR A 896 -4.51 38.62 24.32
C THR A 896 -3.44 37.70 23.73
N ARG A 897 -3.35 36.44 24.21
CA ARG A 897 -2.45 35.39 23.69
C ARG A 897 -3.11 34.47 22.65
N LEU A 898 -4.35 34.74 22.27
CA LEU A 898 -5.10 33.91 21.35
C LEU A 898 -4.45 33.92 19.96
N ILE A 899 -3.99 32.75 19.51
CA ILE A 899 -3.33 32.51 18.22
C ILE A 899 -4.37 32.07 17.18
N LYS A 900 -5.29 31.17 17.56
CA LYS A 900 -6.32 30.62 16.69
C LYS A 900 -7.71 30.84 17.29
N LEU A 901 -8.60 31.41 16.49
CA LEU A 901 -10.04 31.45 16.75
C LEU A 901 -10.78 30.77 15.60
N ASP A 902 -11.51 29.71 15.90
CA ASP A 902 -12.42 29.06 14.96
C ASP A 902 -13.85 29.17 15.46
N ILE A 903 -14.68 29.89 14.70
CA ILE A 903 -16.12 30.04 14.95
C ILE A 903 -16.93 29.60 13.73
N SER A 904 -16.34 28.79 12.86
CA SER A 904 -16.94 28.32 11.62
C SER A 904 -18.24 27.54 11.82
N GLN A 905 -19.06 27.45 10.77
CA GLN A 905 -20.37 26.77 10.80
C GLN A 905 -21.32 27.24 11.92
N ASN A 906 -21.19 28.50 12.37
CA ASN A 906 -22.13 29.17 13.26
C ASN A 906 -22.80 30.33 12.53
N ALA A 907 -24.12 30.47 12.62
CA ALA A 907 -24.88 31.50 11.92
C ALA A 907 -24.76 32.88 12.61
N ILE A 908 -23.54 33.38 12.78
CA ILE A 908 -23.25 34.65 13.46
C ILE A 908 -23.64 35.88 12.62
N GLY A 909 -23.67 35.73 11.30
CA GLY A 909 -24.00 36.78 10.33
C GLY A 909 -23.15 38.06 10.46
N ASP A 910 -23.55 39.09 9.71
CA ASP A 910 -22.88 40.41 9.74
C ASP A 910 -22.84 41.02 11.16
N PRO A 911 -23.91 41.01 11.98
CA PRO A 911 -23.86 41.62 13.30
C PRO A 911 -22.87 40.94 14.25
N GLY A 912 -22.70 39.61 14.12
CA GLY A 912 -21.72 38.87 14.92
C GLY A 912 -20.29 39.21 14.51
N LEU A 913 -20.00 39.27 13.20
CA LEU A 913 -18.69 39.68 12.69
C LEU A 913 -18.38 41.15 13.00
N GLU A 914 -19.35 42.06 12.92
CA GLU A 914 -19.21 43.45 13.36
C GLU A 914 -18.75 43.55 14.82
N CYS A 915 -19.32 42.74 15.71
CA CYS A 915 -18.92 42.70 17.12
C CYS A 915 -17.50 42.17 17.30
N LEU A 916 -17.12 41.11 16.58
CA LEU A 916 -15.76 40.56 16.63
C LEU A 916 -14.73 41.55 16.08
N ALA A 917 -15.02 42.17 14.93
CA ALA A 917 -14.14 43.14 14.29
C ALA A 917 -13.80 44.33 15.18
N ALA A 918 -14.75 44.76 16.03
CA ALA A 918 -14.56 45.84 16.99
C ALA A 918 -13.51 45.56 18.09
N ILE A 919 -13.01 44.33 18.21
CA ILE A 919 -12.04 43.94 19.25
C ILE A 919 -10.77 43.27 18.71
N LEU A 920 -10.68 43.01 17.40
CA LEU A 920 -9.54 42.31 16.80
C LEU A 920 -8.21 43.02 17.04
N HIS A 921 -8.20 44.35 17.21
CA HIS A 921 -7.01 45.11 17.57
C HIS A 921 -6.45 44.81 18.97
N TYR A 922 -7.21 44.15 19.85
CA TYR A 922 -6.70 43.62 21.12
C TYR A 922 -6.08 42.23 20.99
N LEU A 923 -6.34 41.52 19.90
CA LEU A 923 -5.94 40.13 19.65
C LEU A 923 -4.74 40.07 18.70
N THR A 924 -3.70 40.86 18.97
CA THR A 924 -2.56 41.04 18.06
C THR A 924 -1.67 39.80 17.90
N ALA A 925 -1.81 38.79 18.77
CA ALA A 925 -1.15 37.49 18.65
C ALA A 925 -1.84 36.53 17.67
N MET A 926 -2.99 36.92 17.11
CA MET A 926 -3.80 36.07 16.25
C MET A 926 -3.08 35.79 14.92
N LYS A 927 -2.96 34.50 14.62
CA LYS A 927 -2.40 33.97 13.38
C LYS A 927 -3.43 33.26 12.52
N VAL A 928 -4.49 32.71 13.12
CA VAL A 928 -5.50 31.91 12.41
C VAL A 928 -6.89 32.41 12.78
N LEU A 929 -7.64 32.88 11.78
CA LEU A 929 -9.03 33.27 11.91
C LEU A 929 -9.89 32.49 10.91
N VAL A 930 -10.80 31.67 11.43
CA VAL A 930 -11.68 30.81 10.62
C VAL A 930 -13.14 31.26 10.78
N LEU A 931 -13.70 31.76 9.69
CA LEU A 931 -15.08 32.25 9.54
C LEU A 931 -15.85 31.49 8.44
N TYR A 932 -15.40 30.28 8.13
CA TYR A 932 -16.04 29.40 7.15
C TYR A 932 -17.53 29.18 7.48
N ARG A 933 -18.41 29.35 6.50
CA ARG A 933 -19.86 29.10 6.62
C ARG A 933 -20.50 29.76 7.84
N THR A 934 -20.24 31.05 8.03
CA THR A 934 -20.76 31.86 9.13
C THR A 934 -21.95 32.75 8.77
N GLY A 935 -22.34 32.77 7.49
CA GLY A 935 -23.46 33.55 6.96
C GLY A 935 -23.13 35.05 6.84
N ILE A 936 -21.86 35.41 6.73
CA ILE A 936 -21.41 36.80 6.54
C ILE A 936 -21.56 37.24 5.08
N SER A 937 -21.80 38.53 4.88
CA SER A 937 -21.94 39.18 3.57
C SER A 937 -20.88 40.28 3.37
N ASP A 938 -20.94 40.98 2.23
CA ASP A 938 -20.09 42.15 1.96
C ASP A 938 -20.12 43.19 3.09
N ARG A 939 -21.27 43.34 3.77
CA ARG A 939 -21.41 44.24 4.92
C ARG A 939 -20.54 43.79 6.11
N GLY A 940 -20.62 42.53 6.50
CA GLY A 940 -19.80 41.98 7.58
C GLY A 940 -18.31 42.06 7.25
N VAL A 941 -17.93 41.69 6.02
CA VAL A 941 -16.54 41.76 5.53
C VAL A 941 -16.01 43.19 5.55
N SER A 942 -16.84 44.20 5.25
CA SER A 942 -16.43 45.61 5.35
C SER A 942 -15.97 45.99 6.77
N SER A 943 -16.54 45.38 7.80
CA SER A 943 -16.10 45.60 9.19
C SER A 943 -14.79 44.87 9.49
N LEU A 944 -14.63 43.64 8.99
CA LEU A 944 -13.37 42.90 9.09
C LEU A 944 -12.22 43.65 8.40
N ILE A 945 -12.45 44.19 7.19
CA ILE A 945 -11.49 44.98 6.42
C ILE A 945 -10.90 46.13 7.25
N LYS A 946 -11.73 46.83 8.04
CA LYS A 946 -11.27 47.93 8.91
C LYS A 946 -10.36 47.46 10.04
N ALA A 947 -10.48 46.21 10.46
CA ALA A 947 -9.75 45.63 11.58
C ALA A 947 -8.49 44.85 11.16
N LEU A 948 -8.44 44.33 9.93
CA LEU A 948 -7.31 43.55 9.40
C LEU A 948 -5.93 44.22 9.52
N PRO A 949 -5.78 45.56 9.35
CA PRO A 949 -4.48 46.20 9.53
C PRO A 949 -3.86 46.01 10.92
N HIS A 950 -4.64 45.65 11.94
CA HIS A 950 -4.14 45.36 13.28
C HIS A 950 -3.66 43.90 13.47
N LEU A 951 -4.03 42.99 12.56
CA LEU A 951 -3.68 41.57 12.61
C LEU A 951 -2.40 41.29 11.81
N VAL A 952 -1.30 41.95 12.20
CA VAL A 952 -0.02 41.89 11.48
C VAL A 952 0.67 40.52 11.51
N GLN A 953 0.22 39.61 12.38
CA GLN A 953 0.73 38.24 12.46
C GLN A 953 -0.18 37.22 11.77
N LEU A 954 -1.24 37.66 11.07
CA LEU A 954 -2.20 36.76 10.46
C LEU A 954 -1.53 35.90 9.38
N GLN A 955 -1.67 34.59 9.53
CA GLN A 955 -1.12 33.57 8.65
C GLN A 955 -2.22 32.82 7.89
N VAL A 956 -3.39 32.61 8.52
CA VAL A 956 -4.52 31.91 7.91
C VAL A 956 -5.78 32.75 8.07
N LEU A 957 -6.42 33.06 6.94
CA LEU A 957 -7.74 33.67 6.90
C LEU A 957 -8.67 32.80 6.06
N ASN A 958 -9.72 32.29 6.69
CA ASN A 958 -10.76 31.54 6.02
C ASN A 958 -12.10 32.26 6.12
N VAL A 959 -12.64 32.67 4.97
CA VAL A 959 -13.99 33.25 4.81
C VAL A 959 -14.80 32.50 3.75
N SER A 960 -14.46 31.24 3.45
CA SER A 960 -15.13 30.44 2.42
C SER A 960 -16.57 30.06 2.80
N ASP A 961 -17.36 29.71 1.79
CA ASP A 961 -18.77 29.29 1.89
C ASP A 961 -19.68 30.27 2.67
N ASN A 962 -19.51 31.55 2.39
CA ASN A 962 -20.36 32.62 2.92
C ASN A 962 -21.22 33.28 1.82
N ASN A 963 -21.87 34.38 2.18
CA ASN A 963 -22.73 35.19 1.32
C ASN A 963 -21.99 36.44 0.80
N ILE A 964 -20.66 36.33 0.63
CA ILE A 964 -19.81 37.42 0.13
C ILE A 964 -19.95 37.52 -1.40
N GLY A 965 -19.99 38.75 -1.91
CA GLY A 965 -20.02 39.09 -3.32
C GLY A 965 -18.67 39.60 -3.85
N ASP A 966 -18.65 39.94 -5.14
CA ASP A 966 -17.45 40.46 -5.81
C ASP A 966 -16.86 41.69 -5.10
N SER A 967 -17.71 42.57 -4.59
CA SER A 967 -17.26 43.81 -3.95
C SER A 967 -16.54 43.54 -2.62
N GLY A 968 -17.07 42.63 -1.80
CA GLY A 968 -16.49 42.24 -0.53
C GLY A 968 -15.17 41.51 -0.71
N ILE A 969 -15.11 40.52 -1.61
CA ILE A 969 -13.89 39.71 -1.77
C ILE A 969 -12.75 40.50 -2.39
N VAL A 970 -13.04 41.35 -3.37
CA VAL A 970 -12.01 42.20 -3.98
C VAL A 970 -11.49 43.21 -2.97
N SER A 971 -12.37 43.84 -2.18
CA SER A 971 -11.95 44.79 -1.13
C SER A 971 -11.13 44.10 -0.03
N LEU A 972 -11.48 42.86 0.32
CA LEU A 972 -10.74 42.04 1.27
C LEU A 972 -9.31 41.78 0.79
N VAL A 973 -9.17 41.22 -0.41
CA VAL A 973 -7.86 40.93 -1.01
C VAL A 973 -7.06 42.21 -1.20
N GLN A 974 -7.68 43.28 -1.70
CA GLN A 974 -7.03 44.58 -1.86
C GLN A 974 -6.45 45.09 -0.53
N THR A 975 -7.19 44.95 0.57
CA THR A 975 -6.71 45.38 1.91
C THR A 975 -5.55 44.53 2.39
N LEU A 976 -5.59 43.21 2.19
CA LEU A 976 -4.49 42.30 2.53
C LEU A 976 -3.21 42.60 1.71
N CYS A 977 -3.39 43.08 0.48
CA CYS A 977 -2.32 43.46 -0.45
C CYS A 977 -1.77 44.88 -0.21
N GLN A 978 -2.42 45.70 0.64
CA GLN A 978 -1.98 47.07 0.95
C GLN A 978 -1.11 47.11 2.21
N PRO A 979 -0.15 48.04 2.31
CA PRO A 979 0.64 48.20 3.53
C PRO A 979 -0.24 48.66 4.70
N SER A 980 0.07 48.15 5.89
CA SER A 980 -0.63 48.45 7.13
C SER A 980 -0.71 49.97 7.37
N SER A 981 -1.90 50.56 7.51
CA SER A 981 -2.02 52.02 7.74
C SER A 981 -1.36 52.50 9.05
N LEU A 982 -1.11 51.59 10.00
CA LEU A 982 -0.31 51.84 11.21
C LEU A 982 1.13 52.27 10.91
N ASP A 983 1.68 51.88 9.75
CA ASP A 983 3.03 52.27 9.34
C ASP A 983 3.10 53.74 8.88
N MET A 984 1.98 54.30 8.40
CA MET A 984 1.90 55.70 7.92
C MET A 984 1.72 56.71 9.06
N GLU A 985 1.16 56.29 10.20
CA GLU A 985 1.08 57.15 11.40
C GLU A 985 2.41 57.21 12.17
N GLN A 986 3.24 56.15 12.12
CA GLN A 986 4.58 56.16 12.71
C GLN A 986 5.67 56.76 11.79
N ASN A 987 5.36 57.00 10.51
CA ASN A 987 6.25 57.69 9.57
C ASN A 987 5.46 58.74 8.76
N PRO A 988 5.34 59.99 9.27
CA PRO A 988 4.75 61.06 8.49
C PRO A 988 5.56 61.30 7.20
N PRO A 989 4.91 61.71 6.09
CA PRO A 989 5.57 61.93 4.80
C PRO A 989 6.49 63.16 4.89
N GLY A 990 7.70 62.98 5.40
CA GLY A 990 8.65 64.05 5.65
C GLY A 990 10.04 63.62 6.11
N ASP A 991 10.19 62.43 6.70
CA ASP A 991 11.50 61.98 7.18
C ASP A 991 12.19 61.06 6.16
N LYS A 992 13.28 61.54 5.55
CA LYS A 992 14.04 60.85 4.49
C LYS A 992 15.15 59.94 5.05
N SER A 993 15.17 59.68 6.36
CA SER A 993 16.28 58.97 7.00
C SER A 993 16.04 57.51 7.37
N LEU A 994 14.89 56.90 7.03
CA LEU A 994 14.62 55.48 7.30
C LEU A 994 14.25 54.73 6.02
N THR A 995 15.20 53.97 5.49
CA THR A 995 14.98 52.95 4.45
C THR A 995 14.33 51.72 5.08
N THR A 996 13.01 51.72 5.25
CA THR A 996 12.24 50.49 5.46
C THR A 996 11.06 50.52 4.49
N ALA A 997 11.08 49.60 3.52
CA ALA A 997 10.01 49.44 2.54
C ALA A 997 8.66 49.22 3.24
N PRO A 998 7.53 49.65 2.65
CA PRO A 998 6.20 49.38 3.20
C PRO A 998 6.03 47.88 3.45
N HIS A 999 5.71 47.50 4.69
CA HIS A 999 5.46 46.12 5.06
C HIS A 999 4.07 45.71 4.53
N TYR A 1000 4.05 45.01 3.39
CA TYR A 1000 2.89 44.25 2.93
C TYR A 1000 2.52 43.19 3.99
N ASN A 1001 1.32 42.61 3.93
CA ASN A 1001 1.07 41.39 4.70
C ASN A 1001 1.96 40.25 4.15
N THR A 1002 3.18 40.17 4.66
CA THR A 1002 4.19 39.16 4.29
C THR A 1002 4.04 37.90 5.12
N THR A 1003 3.05 37.81 6.01
CA THR A 1003 2.87 36.67 6.90
C THR A 1003 1.76 35.73 6.46
N LEU A 1004 0.82 36.19 5.62
CA LEU A 1004 -0.32 35.37 5.19
C LEU A 1004 0.13 34.19 4.32
N GLN A 1005 -0.11 32.98 4.83
CA GLN A 1005 0.23 31.71 4.22
C GLN A 1005 -0.98 31.05 3.55
N GLU A 1006 -2.15 31.14 4.18
CA GLU A 1006 -3.37 30.51 3.65
C GLU A 1006 -4.50 31.53 3.53
N LEU A 1007 -5.03 31.68 2.32
CA LEU A 1007 -6.18 32.52 2.03
C LEU A 1007 -7.29 31.68 1.40
N LEU A 1008 -8.37 31.49 2.14
CA LEU A 1008 -9.50 30.66 1.71
C LEU A 1008 -10.74 31.53 1.51
N ILE A 1009 -11.07 31.79 0.24
CA ILE A 1009 -12.16 32.67 -0.18
C ILE A 1009 -13.20 31.97 -1.06
N GLY A 1010 -13.05 30.66 -1.27
CA GLY A 1010 -13.89 29.87 -2.15
C GLY A 1010 -15.34 29.68 -1.66
N GLY A 1011 -16.19 29.08 -2.49
CA GLY A 1011 -17.56 28.71 -2.12
C GLY A 1011 -18.51 29.90 -1.84
N ASN A 1012 -18.10 31.14 -2.08
CA ASN A 1012 -18.93 32.30 -1.79
C ASN A 1012 -20.02 32.51 -2.86
N SER A 1013 -21.29 32.42 -2.46
CA SER A 1013 -22.44 32.39 -3.37
C SER A 1013 -22.65 33.66 -4.22
N GLY A 1014 -22.09 34.79 -3.79
CA GLY A 1014 -22.16 36.07 -4.48
C GLY A 1014 -20.95 36.35 -5.40
N VAL A 1015 -19.90 35.54 -5.37
CA VAL A 1015 -18.68 35.75 -6.14
C VAL A 1015 -18.85 35.22 -7.56
N THR A 1016 -18.59 36.08 -8.54
CA THR A 1016 -18.60 35.79 -9.97
C THR A 1016 -17.17 35.65 -10.48
N GLY A 1017 -17.02 35.14 -11.71
CA GLY A 1017 -15.71 35.07 -12.34
C GLY A 1017 -15.08 36.44 -12.62
N ALA A 1018 -15.87 37.51 -12.71
CA ALA A 1018 -15.34 38.88 -12.80
C ALA A 1018 -14.72 39.33 -11.47
N GLY A 1019 -15.34 38.97 -10.34
CA GLY A 1019 -14.76 39.18 -9.00
C GLY A 1019 -13.46 38.41 -8.82
N LEU A 1020 -13.45 37.12 -9.18
CA LEU A 1020 -12.22 36.30 -9.15
C LEU A 1020 -11.14 36.87 -10.07
N GLY A 1021 -11.48 37.31 -11.29
CA GLY A 1021 -10.53 37.96 -12.20
C GLY A 1021 -9.93 39.26 -11.65
N ARG A 1022 -10.64 40.00 -10.81
CA ARG A 1022 -10.06 41.15 -10.10
C ARG A 1022 -9.14 40.71 -8.95
N VAL A 1023 -9.46 39.60 -8.29
CA VAL A 1023 -8.60 39.01 -7.24
C VAL A 1023 -7.27 38.54 -7.83
N THR A 1024 -7.27 37.89 -9.01
CA THR A 1024 -6.03 37.40 -9.66
C THR A 1024 -5.06 38.55 -9.98
N GLN A 1025 -5.58 39.72 -10.33
CA GLN A 1025 -4.78 40.93 -10.57
C GLN A 1025 -4.11 41.48 -9.29
N LEU A 1026 -4.68 41.22 -8.12
CA LEU A 1026 -4.20 41.76 -6.84
C LEU A 1026 -3.29 40.78 -6.08
N ILE A 1027 -3.59 39.48 -6.14
CA ILE A 1027 -3.04 38.44 -5.26
C ILE A 1027 -1.51 38.31 -5.34
N SER A 1028 -0.91 38.70 -6.46
CA SER A 1028 0.53 38.60 -6.73
C SER A 1028 1.46 39.38 -5.78
N THR A 1029 0.90 40.10 -4.81
CA THR A 1029 1.62 40.88 -3.80
C THR A 1029 1.74 40.19 -2.44
N LEU A 1030 1.29 38.94 -2.32
CA LEU A 1030 1.35 38.12 -1.10
C LEU A 1030 2.46 37.05 -1.21
N PRO A 1031 3.73 37.38 -0.89
CA PRO A 1031 4.87 36.52 -1.20
C PRO A 1031 4.97 35.25 -0.34
N ALA A 1032 4.25 35.17 0.78
CA ALA A 1032 4.29 34.05 1.72
C ALA A 1032 3.15 33.04 1.52
N LEU A 1033 2.30 33.24 0.51
CA LEU A 1033 1.09 32.45 0.30
C LEU A 1033 1.45 31.04 -0.20
N THR A 1034 1.16 30.03 0.62
CA THR A 1034 1.36 28.61 0.31
C THR A 1034 0.07 27.93 -0.14
N ARG A 1035 -1.09 28.41 0.33
CA ARG A 1035 -2.41 27.86 -0.04
C ARG A 1035 -3.40 28.96 -0.43
N LEU A 1036 -4.04 28.78 -1.58
CA LEU A 1036 -5.06 29.69 -2.10
C LEU A 1036 -6.30 28.91 -2.55
N ASP A 1037 -7.45 29.20 -1.95
CA ASP A 1037 -8.75 28.69 -2.40
C ASP A 1037 -9.57 29.80 -3.05
N MET A 1038 -9.82 29.65 -4.35
CA MET A 1038 -10.65 30.50 -5.20
C MET A 1038 -11.79 29.70 -5.84
N SER A 1039 -12.22 28.61 -5.21
CA SER A 1039 -13.30 27.76 -5.72
C SER A 1039 -14.62 28.52 -5.85
N GLY A 1040 -15.40 28.19 -6.88
CA GLY A 1040 -16.73 28.72 -7.07
C GLY A 1040 -17.76 28.10 -6.13
N TYR A 1041 -18.97 28.67 -6.09
CA TYR A 1041 -20.06 28.08 -5.31
C TYR A 1041 -20.68 26.89 -6.05
N PRO A 1042 -20.85 25.71 -5.42
CA PRO A 1042 -21.32 24.50 -6.12
C PRO A 1042 -22.65 24.64 -6.85
N HIS A 1043 -23.58 25.44 -6.32
CA HIS A 1043 -24.89 25.67 -6.94
C HIS A 1043 -24.90 26.82 -7.97
N LYS A 1044 -23.84 27.63 -8.01
CA LYS A 1044 -23.69 28.76 -8.92
C LYS A 1044 -22.21 28.92 -9.28
N PRO A 1045 -21.68 28.08 -10.20
CA PRO A 1045 -20.27 28.06 -10.51
C PRO A 1045 -19.80 29.40 -11.10
N ALA A 1046 -18.58 29.79 -10.77
CA ALA A 1046 -17.97 31.02 -11.29
C ALA A 1046 -17.32 30.76 -12.65
N HIS A 1047 -17.62 31.59 -13.66
CA HIS A 1047 -17.00 31.49 -14.99
C HIS A 1047 -15.83 32.47 -15.11
N LEU A 1048 -14.58 31.99 -15.00
CA LEU A 1048 -13.40 32.78 -15.31
C LEU A 1048 -13.27 32.93 -16.83
N SER A 1049 -13.31 34.16 -17.34
CA SER A 1049 -13.03 34.44 -18.75
C SER A 1049 -11.58 34.09 -19.10
N ASP A 1050 -11.28 33.87 -20.39
CA ASP A 1050 -9.91 33.69 -20.87
C ASP A 1050 -8.95 34.78 -20.36
N THR A 1051 -9.41 36.03 -20.28
CA THR A 1051 -8.60 37.15 -19.76
C THR A 1051 -8.28 36.97 -18.28
N ALA A 1052 -9.27 36.64 -17.44
CA ALA A 1052 -9.08 36.44 -16.00
C ALA A 1052 -8.20 35.21 -15.69
N ALA A 1053 -8.36 34.14 -16.47
CA ALA A 1053 -7.55 32.94 -16.35
C ALA A 1053 -6.08 33.20 -16.76
N LYS A 1054 -5.86 34.00 -17.82
CA LYS A 1054 -4.51 34.45 -18.19
C LYS A 1054 -3.89 35.35 -17.12
N ASP A 1055 -4.66 36.26 -16.53
CA ASP A 1055 -4.20 37.09 -15.40
C ASP A 1055 -3.78 36.21 -14.20
N LEU A 1056 -4.51 35.11 -13.93
CA LEU A 1056 -4.10 34.13 -12.91
C LEU A 1056 -2.79 33.43 -13.28
N ALA A 1057 -2.66 32.97 -14.52
CA ALA A 1057 -1.45 32.33 -15.03
C ALA A 1057 -0.22 33.26 -14.91
N GLU A 1058 -0.39 34.57 -15.15
CA GLU A 1058 0.65 35.58 -14.97
C GLU A 1058 0.96 35.90 -13.49
N ALA A 1059 -0.01 35.71 -12.60
CA ALA A 1059 0.17 35.92 -11.17
C ALA A 1059 0.91 34.75 -10.49
N LEU A 1060 0.75 33.51 -10.97
CA LEU A 1060 1.34 32.31 -10.36
C LEU A 1060 2.86 32.41 -10.12
N PRO A 1061 3.71 32.80 -11.09
CA PRO A 1061 5.15 32.93 -10.85
C PRO A 1061 5.54 33.97 -9.80
N ARG A 1062 4.61 34.87 -9.41
CA ARG A 1062 4.82 35.89 -8.37
C ARG A 1062 4.42 35.40 -6.98
N LEU A 1063 3.95 34.16 -6.85
CA LEU A 1063 3.63 33.48 -5.59
C LEU A 1063 4.64 32.34 -5.35
N PRO A 1064 5.91 32.65 -5.08
CA PRO A 1064 7.03 31.71 -5.24
C PRO A 1064 7.01 30.48 -4.33
N VAL A 1065 6.17 30.49 -3.29
CA VAL A 1065 6.03 29.41 -2.31
C VAL A 1065 4.64 28.77 -2.35
N LEU A 1066 3.84 29.04 -3.38
CA LEU A 1066 2.52 28.44 -3.53
C LEU A 1066 2.64 26.93 -3.77
N GLU A 1067 1.99 26.15 -2.90
CA GLU A 1067 1.99 24.69 -2.93
C GLU A 1067 0.64 24.12 -3.34
N TRP A 1068 -0.44 24.87 -3.07
CA TRP A 1068 -1.81 24.43 -3.27
C TRP A 1068 -2.71 25.54 -3.81
N LEU A 1069 -3.40 25.26 -4.92
CA LEU A 1069 -4.39 26.15 -5.53
C LEU A 1069 -5.69 25.39 -5.79
N ASN A 1070 -6.81 25.89 -5.26
CA ASN A 1070 -8.14 25.32 -5.48
C ASN A 1070 -9.01 26.21 -6.36
N LEU A 1071 -9.45 25.64 -7.50
CA LEU A 1071 -10.35 26.24 -8.48
C LEU A 1071 -11.57 25.34 -8.76
N LEU A 1072 -11.95 24.49 -7.81
CA LEU A 1072 -13.17 23.69 -7.91
C LEU A 1072 -14.40 24.56 -8.15
N CYS A 1073 -15.41 24.02 -8.82
CA CYS A 1073 -16.65 24.72 -9.15
C CYS A 1073 -16.43 26.04 -9.92
N THR A 1074 -15.31 26.19 -10.61
CA THR A 1074 -15.08 27.23 -11.62
C THR A 1074 -15.14 26.63 -13.02
N SER A 1075 -15.52 27.44 -14.01
CA SER A 1075 -15.42 27.07 -15.42
C SER A 1075 -14.55 28.07 -16.17
N MET A 1076 -13.80 27.59 -17.14
CA MET A 1076 -12.93 28.40 -18.00
C MET A 1076 -13.17 28.08 -19.46
N GLU A 1077 -12.75 28.99 -20.33
CA GLU A 1077 -12.59 28.72 -21.76
C GLU A 1077 -11.30 27.92 -22.01
N PRO A 1078 -11.17 27.20 -23.16
CA PRO A 1078 -10.03 26.31 -23.41
C PRO A 1078 -8.66 26.97 -23.32
N ALA A 1079 -8.51 28.20 -23.82
CA ALA A 1079 -7.22 28.89 -23.85
C ALA A 1079 -6.79 29.35 -22.46
N GLY A 1080 -7.73 29.87 -21.66
CA GLY A 1080 -7.51 30.26 -20.27
C GLY A 1080 -7.17 29.07 -19.39
N PHE A 1081 -7.91 27.96 -19.52
CA PHE A 1081 -7.62 26.72 -18.81
C PHE A 1081 -6.19 26.23 -19.08
N GLN A 1082 -5.81 26.14 -20.37
CA GLN A 1082 -4.49 25.69 -20.75
C GLN A 1082 -3.38 26.60 -20.22
N ALA A 1083 -3.60 27.93 -20.21
CA ALA A 1083 -2.65 28.90 -19.67
C ALA A 1083 -2.41 28.69 -18.16
N VAL A 1084 -3.48 28.49 -17.38
CA VAL A 1084 -3.36 28.23 -15.93
C VAL A 1084 -2.64 26.92 -15.67
N VAL A 1085 -3.00 25.84 -16.39
CA VAL A 1085 -2.37 24.53 -16.23
C VAL A 1085 -0.88 24.55 -16.59
N GLN A 1086 -0.50 25.23 -17.68
CA GLN A 1086 0.91 25.38 -18.05
C GLN A 1086 1.72 26.20 -17.05
N ALA A 1087 1.15 27.31 -16.56
CA ALA A 1087 1.80 28.13 -15.54
C ALA A 1087 1.93 27.38 -14.20
N ALA A 1088 0.94 26.57 -13.84
CA ALA A 1088 0.95 25.71 -12.68
C ALA A 1088 2.03 24.61 -12.78
N GLU A 1089 2.14 23.94 -13.92
CA GLU A 1089 3.17 22.92 -14.18
C GLU A 1089 4.59 23.49 -14.13
N ALA A 1090 4.76 24.73 -14.62
CA ALA A 1090 6.04 25.43 -14.59
C ALA A 1090 6.39 26.00 -13.20
N HIS A 1091 5.46 25.98 -12.24
CA HIS A 1091 5.66 26.57 -10.93
C HIS A 1091 6.53 25.66 -10.04
N PRO A 1092 7.61 26.18 -9.43
CA PRO A 1092 8.64 25.34 -8.79
C PRO A 1092 8.15 24.59 -7.54
N THR A 1093 7.13 25.12 -6.84
CA THR A 1093 6.63 24.57 -5.57
C THR A 1093 5.18 24.10 -5.63
N LEU A 1094 4.46 24.33 -6.73
CA LEU A 1094 3.03 24.04 -6.78
C LEU A 1094 2.82 22.54 -6.96
N GLU A 1095 2.34 21.89 -5.90
CA GLU A 1095 2.15 20.44 -5.89
C GLU A 1095 0.76 20.04 -6.36
N THR A 1096 -0.25 20.85 -6.03
CA THR A 1096 -1.66 20.54 -6.28
C THR A 1096 -2.42 21.74 -6.83
N LEU A 1097 -3.03 21.55 -7.99
CA LEU A 1097 -4.04 22.41 -8.60
C LEU A 1097 -5.36 21.63 -8.67
N MET A 1098 -6.34 21.98 -7.84
CA MET A 1098 -7.64 21.30 -7.81
C MET A 1098 -8.62 21.93 -8.81
N TYR A 1099 -9.25 21.11 -9.65
CA TYR A 1099 -10.23 21.57 -10.62
C TYR A 1099 -11.37 20.56 -10.83
N SER A 1100 -12.55 21.04 -11.23
CA SER A 1100 -13.75 20.21 -11.37
C SER A 1100 -13.73 19.42 -12.69
N ARG A 1101 -13.87 18.09 -12.61
CA ARG A 1101 -13.81 17.21 -13.79
C ARG A 1101 -14.92 17.50 -14.80
N ASP A 1102 -16.12 17.81 -14.32
CA ASP A 1102 -17.27 18.18 -15.14
C ASP A 1102 -17.13 19.56 -15.82
N ARG A 1103 -16.07 20.30 -15.52
CA ARG A 1103 -15.82 21.67 -16.01
C ARG A 1103 -14.56 21.80 -16.86
N VAL A 1104 -13.91 20.68 -17.19
CA VAL A 1104 -12.76 20.67 -18.11
C VAL A 1104 -13.24 21.00 -19.53
N PRO A 1105 -12.69 22.04 -20.18
CA PRO A 1105 -13.05 22.37 -21.56
C PRO A 1105 -12.66 21.25 -22.53
N GLY A 1106 -13.43 21.03 -23.60
CA GLY A 1106 -13.09 20.00 -24.58
C GLY A 1106 -11.82 20.35 -25.37
N GLY A 1107 -10.94 19.35 -25.60
CA GLY A 1107 -9.77 19.49 -26.47
C GLY A 1107 -8.54 20.15 -25.81
N VAL A 1108 -8.48 20.21 -24.49
CA VAL A 1108 -7.34 20.73 -23.71
C VAL A 1108 -6.52 19.61 -23.09
N ASP A 1109 -5.24 19.89 -22.80
CA ASP A 1109 -4.33 18.94 -22.17
C ASP A 1109 -4.52 18.94 -20.64
N THR A 1110 -4.75 17.75 -20.07
CA THR A 1110 -4.92 17.53 -18.63
C THR A 1110 -3.83 16.64 -18.02
N THR A 1111 -2.72 16.44 -18.72
CA THR A 1111 -1.62 15.53 -18.29
C THR A 1111 -0.69 16.14 -17.24
N ALA A 1112 -0.89 17.41 -16.89
CA ALA A 1112 -0.05 18.15 -15.96
C ALA A 1112 0.16 17.44 -14.61
N SER A 1113 1.43 17.40 -14.23
CA SER A 1113 2.11 17.22 -12.94
C SER A 1113 1.49 17.62 -11.62
N CYS A 1114 0.66 18.64 -11.65
CA CYS A 1114 0.06 19.26 -10.47
C CYS A 1114 -1.47 19.23 -10.50
N LEU A 1115 -2.09 18.97 -11.66
CA LEU A 1115 -3.55 19.03 -11.83
C LEU A 1115 -4.25 17.83 -11.18
N GLU A 1116 -5.24 18.10 -10.33
CA GLU A 1116 -6.11 17.10 -9.71
C GLU A 1116 -7.57 17.35 -10.08
N LEU A 1117 -8.19 16.39 -10.77
CA LEU A 1117 -9.57 16.49 -11.26
C LEU A 1117 -10.56 15.77 -10.34
N TRP A 1118 -11.50 16.53 -9.79
CA TRP A 1118 -12.47 16.05 -8.80
C TRP A 1118 -13.91 16.03 -9.35
N ASP A 1119 -14.64 14.95 -9.04
CA ASP A 1119 -16.05 14.76 -9.44
C ASP A 1119 -17.05 15.44 -8.47
N ARG A 1120 -16.62 15.69 -7.23
CA ARG A 1120 -17.37 16.39 -6.19
C ARG A 1120 -16.40 17.23 -5.37
N VAL A 1121 -16.88 18.34 -4.80
CA VAL A 1121 -16.11 19.08 -3.79
C VAL A 1121 -15.86 18.13 -2.62
N PRO A 1122 -14.59 17.83 -2.28
CA PRO A 1122 -14.26 16.98 -1.15
C PRO A 1122 -14.81 17.58 0.14
N ASN A 1123 -15.36 16.74 1.04
CA ASN A 1123 -15.71 17.20 2.40
C ASN A 1123 -14.47 17.64 3.19
N THR A 1124 -13.27 17.19 2.81
CA THR A 1124 -11.99 17.59 3.41
C THR A 1124 -11.59 19.05 3.15
N ILE A 1125 -12.25 19.74 2.20
CA ILE A 1125 -12.11 21.19 1.99
C ILE A 1125 -13.12 21.98 2.86
N LEU A 1126 -14.18 21.32 3.35
CA LEU A 1126 -15.31 21.86 4.13
C LEU A 1126 -15.09 21.73 5.64
#